data_AF-A0A0L0FI24-F1
#
_entry.id   AF-A0A0L0FI24-F1
#
_cell.length_a   1.000
_cell.length_b   1.000
_cell.length_c   1.000
_cell.angle_alpha   90.00
_cell.angle_beta   90.00
_cell.angle_gamma   90.00
#
_symmetry.space_group_name_H-M   'P 1'
#
loop_
_entity.id
_entity.type
_entity.pdbx_description
1 polymer ?
#
loop_
_entity_poly.entity_id
_entity_poly.type
_entity_poly.pdbx_seq_one_letter_code
_entity_poly.pdbx_strand_id
1 'polypeptide(L)'
;MSDFYRYAPTVDAVLISHLDMNHLGALPYAFGHLGLDCPVYMTLPVNQMGQLVMYDIFQSYYNQEEFDKFTLEHVDLVFNDKIVQLKHKQLHNCTGKGEGISFLGYNSGHTLGGTIWKITKDQEDYVYAVDYNHKKERHLNGCELFHITRPSLLITDSNNALITQAATRKDTERDIVDSILSTVRKDGNVLFPVDTASRVLELALLLDEVWQVRSLQSYRLVWLNVFAENVCVYAKSTLSWMSDAMHKQTMNSKTNPFQFKNVKIVYSIDELHELNSSSSTPMVVLSTLPGLTAGLSRDLFLEWAEEPKNAVVYTSRPAPDTISHQMLKNGIRELDLNVKKRIPLEGTELEEFLGKRRKERQEKQRLEQEAKQLAKAMGSDDSDDDSDGDEVTSAIHMVNVNTSEGRKGGSVAVKVVKHDIPMTTSHKTNFFKQASVKFPMFPAIETKMKMDDYGMVLRPDEFLVINDPTMGAVAAAAAGGIGGLIGDIEADPSGVMPMDEDKTADEEAANMEEMEDREKATKYIVEDLHLSVKCKIKFIDFEGLSDMTSMSTILQQMAPRQTVLVHGTEKATRVMSKELSSLKDFGKVVIPLLGEVSNVTSDLNIYQVRLADSLASSLSMQTYLFGENTYELSWFQGKLRLPATAPAAGKRTILPVLDPVAKKDNQGHRPVFVGELVMPRIRKALNGADIKTEFIGGVLVCDEIIAVRKGADGVVALEGPLCETYYKVRSIVYGQYAIV
;
A
#
# COMPACT_ATOMS: atom_id res chain seq x y z
N MET A 1 6.53 20.27 -9.48
CA MET A 1 7.53 19.29 -9.95
C MET A 1 8.97 19.72 -9.66
N SER A 2 9.34 21.01 -9.79
CA SER A 2 10.70 21.51 -9.45
C SER A 2 11.17 21.17 -8.03
N ASP A 3 10.26 21.16 -7.05
CA ASP A 3 10.61 20.88 -5.66
C ASP A 3 10.94 19.40 -5.42
N PHE A 4 10.32 18.49 -6.17
CA PHE A 4 10.57 17.05 -6.00
C PHE A 4 11.98 16.64 -6.45
N TYR A 5 12.51 17.24 -7.53
CA TYR A 5 13.91 17.06 -7.93
C TYR A 5 14.90 17.46 -6.83
N ARG A 6 14.53 18.43 -5.99
CA ARG A 6 15.37 18.89 -4.88
C ARG A 6 15.39 17.89 -3.72
N TYR A 7 14.27 17.22 -3.47
CA TYR A 7 14.12 16.34 -2.29
C TYR A 7 14.38 14.87 -2.59
N ALA A 8 14.15 14.37 -3.80
CA ALA A 8 14.29 12.94 -4.12
C ALA A 8 15.66 12.34 -3.71
N PRO A 9 16.82 13.01 -3.94
CA PRO A 9 18.12 12.48 -3.49
C PRO A 9 18.33 12.49 -1.97
N THR A 10 17.48 13.18 -1.22
CA THR A 10 17.54 13.28 0.25
C THR A 10 16.65 12.26 0.97
N VAL A 11 15.83 11.51 0.22
CA VAL A 11 14.91 10.52 0.78
C VAL A 11 15.65 9.20 1.01
N ASP A 12 15.62 8.70 2.25
CA ASP A 12 16.28 7.44 2.63
C ASP A 12 15.31 6.24 2.67
N ALA A 13 13.99 6.47 2.71
CA ALA A 13 12.96 5.41 2.72
C ALA A 13 11.60 5.94 2.24
N VAL A 14 10.81 5.09 1.59
CA VAL A 14 9.42 5.39 1.16
C VAL A 14 8.46 4.39 1.79
N LEU A 15 7.36 4.87 2.37
CA LEU A 15 6.27 4.04 2.89
C LEU A 15 5.03 4.25 2.01
N ILE A 16 4.48 3.19 1.42
CA ILE A 16 3.24 3.27 0.62
C ILE A 16 2.07 2.71 1.43
N SER A 17 0.97 3.45 1.48
CA SER A 17 -0.24 3.06 2.24
C SER A 17 -1.25 2.26 1.42
N HIS A 18 -1.53 2.65 0.17
CA HIS A 18 -2.60 2.05 -0.65
C HIS A 18 -2.12 1.77 -2.09
N LEU A 19 -2.92 0.98 -2.82
CA LEU A 19 -2.61 0.46 -4.16
C LEU A 19 -3.16 1.32 -5.31
N ASP A 20 -3.79 2.45 -5.01
CA ASP A 20 -4.40 3.33 -6.00
C ASP A 20 -3.45 4.44 -6.49
N MET A 21 -3.86 5.11 -7.58
CA MET A 21 -3.07 6.13 -8.25
C MET A 21 -2.67 7.29 -7.32
N ASN A 22 -3.53 7.67 -6.37
CA ASN A 22 -3.26 8.80 -5.47
C ASN A 22 -2.10 8.54 -4.51
N HIS A 23 -1.83 7.27 -4.19
CA HIS A 23 -0.83 6.89 -3.19
C HIS A 23 0.47 6.37 -3.80
N LEU A 24 0.41 5.71 -4.97
CA LEU A 24 1.60 5.10 -5.58
C LEU A 24 1.89 5.54 -7.02
N GLY A 25 0.99 6.29 -7.67
CA GLY A 25 1.10 6.61 -9.10
C GLY A 25 2.35 7.39 -9.52
N ALA A 26 2.95 8.17 -8.60
CA ALA A 26 4.18 8.91 -8.86
C ALA A 26 5.46 8.08 -8.64
N LEU A 27 5.36 6.86 -8.12
CA LEU A 27 6.50 6.05 -7.71
C LEU A 27 7.39 5.64 -8.90
N PRO A 28 6.87 5.11 -10.02
CA PRO A 28 7.71 4.79 -11.19
C PRO A 28 8.39 6.04 -11.78
N TYR A 29 7.67 7.17 -11.82
CA TYR A 29 8.22 8.45 -12.26
C TYR A 29 9.40 8.90 -11.39
N ALA A 30 9.29 8.73 -10.06
CA ALA A 30 10.30 9.17 -9.12
C ALA A 30 11.62 8.37 -9.24
N PHE A 31 11.55 7.06 -9.43
CA PHE A 31 12.73 6.23 -9.64
C PHE A 31 13.35 6.43 -11.03
N GLY A 32 12.53 6.53 -12.08
CA GLY A 32 13.02 6.69 -13.45
C GLY A 32 13.63 8.07 -13.74
N HIS A 33 13.00 9.15 -13.25
CA HIS A 33 13.37 10.51 -13.66
C HIS A 33 13.91 11.39 -12.52
N LEU A 34 13.49 11.17 -11.27
CA LEU A 34 13.85 12.06 -10.15
C LEU A 34 15.12 11.61 -9.40
N GLY A 35 15.71 10.47 -9.77
CA GLY A 35 16.91 9.94 -9.11
C GLY A 35 16.65 9.45 -7.68
N LEU A 36 15.43 9.02 -7.38
CA LEU A 36 15.10 8.38 -6.11
C LEU A 36 15.78 7.00 -6.04
N ASP A 37 16.60 6.77 -5.02
CA ASP A 37 17.28 5.48 -4.81
C ASP A 37 17.25 5.08 -3.33
N CYS A 38 16.11 4.52 -2.90
CA CYS A 38 15.89 4.10 -1.53
C CYS A 38 14.98 2.87 -1.46
N PRO A 39 15.01 2.08 -0.38
CA PRO A 39 14.05 1.00 -0.17
C PRO A 39 12.61 1.53 -0.06
N VAL A 40 11.69 0.84 -0.73
CA VAL A 40 10.25 1.12 -0.68
C VAL A 40 9.56 0.05 0.14
N TYR A 41 8.80 0.46 1.15
CA TYR A 41 8.10 -0.45 2.05
C TYR A 41 6.61 -0.41 1.79
N MET A 42 6.04 -1.58 1.55
CA MET A 42 4.60 -1.74 1.36
C MET A 42 4.16 -3.17 1.71
N THR A 43 2.86 -3.38 1.81
CA THR A 43 2.32 -4.72 2.10
C THR A 43 2.30 -5.59 0.85
N LEU A 44 2.26 -6.91 1.07
CA LEU A 44 2.21 -7.89 -0.02
C LEU A 44 1.09 -7.62 -1.06
N PRO A 45 -0.18 -7.37 -0.66
CA PRO A 45 -1.23 -7.11 -1.63
C PRO A 45 -1.04 -5.77 -2.38
N VAL A 46 -0.54 -4.74 -1.69
CA VAL A 46 -0.26 -3.44 -2.30
C VAL A 46 0.86 -3.57 -3.34
N ASN A 47 1.85 -4.42 -3.11
CA ASN A 47 2.88 -4.71 -4.10
C ASN A 47 2.30 -5.37 -5.36
N GLN A 48 1.64 -6.53 -5.20
CA GLN A 48 1.17 -7.33 -6.33
C GLN A 48 0.09 -6.62 -7.14
N MET A 49 -0.92 -6.06 -6.47
CA MET A 49 -2.01 -5.36 -7.15
C MET A 49 -1.59 -3.96 -7.60
N GLY A 50 -0.71 -3.29 -6.87
CA GLY A 50 -0.19 -1.97 -7.27
C GLY A 50 0.58 -2.03 -8.58
N GLN A 51 1.33 -3.11 -8.82
CA GLN A 51 2.02 -3.33 -10.11
C GLN A 51 1.01 -3.39 -11.27
N LEU A 52 -0.07 -4.17 -11.12
CA LEU A 52 -1.13 -4.25 -12.12
C LEU A 52 -1.83 -2.92 -12.36
N VAL A 53 -2.08 -2.14 -11.30
CA VAL A 53 -2.67 -0.80 -11.42
C VAL A 53 -1.75 0.11 -12.23
N MET A 54 -0.42 0.02 -12.04
CA MET A 54 0.54 0.82 -12.81
C MET A 54 0.61 0.39 -14.27
N TYR A 55 0.54 -0.91 -14.57
CA TYR A 55 0.44 -1.41 -15.93
C TYR A 55 -0.85 -0.97 -16.62
N ASP A 56 -1.98 -1.03 -15.93
CA ASP A 56 -3.29 -0.59 -16.46
C ASP A 56 -3.29 0.91 -16.76
N ILE A 57 -2.73 1.72 -15.86
CA ILE A 57 -2.59 3.17 -16.09
C ILE A 57 -1.67 3.43 -17.28
N PHE A 58 -0.50 2.78 -17.35
CA PHE A 58 0.42 2.93 -18.47
C PHE A 58 -0.28 2.57 -19.79
N GLN A 59 -0.90 1.41 -19.88
CA GLN A 59 -1.57 0.92 -21.09
C GLN A 59 -2.73 1.85 -21.50
N SER A 60 -3.50 2.32 -20.53
CA SER A 60 -4.63 3.22 -20.77
C SER A 60 -4.20 4.55 -21.39
N TYR A 61 -3.12 5.15 -20.90
CA TYR A 61 -2.59 6.39 -21.48
C TYR A 61 -1.80 6.14 -22.75
N TYR A 62 -1.01 5.06 -22.82
CA TYR A 62 -0.23 4.68 -24.01
C TYR A 62 -1.11 4.40 -25.24
N ASN A 63 -2.34 3.93 -25.04
CA ASN A 63 -3.29 3.75 -26.15
C ASN A 63 -3.90 5.05 -26.66
N GLN A 64 -3.82 6.13 -25.89
CA GLN A 64 -4.44 7.41 -26.22
C GLN A 64 -3.42 8.49 -26.58
N GLU A 65 -2.28 8.55 -25.90
CA GLU A 65 -1.27 9.58 -26.12
C GLU A 65 0.15 9.08 -25.95
N GLU A 66 1.09 9.87 -26.49
CA GLU A 66 2.52 9.65 -26.27
C GLU A 66 2.85 9.88 -24.79
N PHE A 67 2.85 8.78 -24.04
CA PHE A 67 2.98 8.79 -22.59
C PHE A 67 4.45 8.82 -22.17
N ASP A 68 4.94 10.01 -21.83
CA ASP A 68 6.33 10.25 -21.40
C ASP A 68 6.45 10.52 -19.88
N LYS A 69 5.61 9.88 -19.08
CA LYS A 69 5.74 9.96 -17.61
C LYS A 69 6.60 8.83 -17.08
N PHE A 70 6.27 7.60 -17.43
CA PHE A 70 7.06 6.44 -17.03
C PHE A 70 6.88 5.32 -18.04
N THR A 71 7.84 4.40 -18.09
CA THR A 71 7.81 3.20 -18.92
C THR A 71 7.50 1.96 -18.08
N LEU A 72 7.18 0.85 -18.72
CA LEU A 72 7.02 -0.44 -18.03
C LEU A 72 8.31 -0.87 -17.32
N GLU A 73 9.48 -0.57 -17.89
CA GLU A 73 10.78 -0.82 -17.25
C GLU A 73 10.93 -0.08 -15.91
N HIS A 74 10.43 1.17 -15.83
CA HIS A 74 10.44 1.90 -14.56
C HIS A 74 9.51 1.26 -13.52
N VAL A 75 8.38 0.69 -13.95
CA VAL A 75 7.49 -0.06 -13.06
C VAL A 75 8.22 -1.29 -12.55
N ASP A 76 8.83 -2.08 -13.45
CA ASP A 76 9.50 -3.32 -13.09
C ASP A 76 10.69 -3.10 -12.16
N LEU A 77 11.51 -2.08 -12.43
CA LEU A 77 12.64 -1.69 -11.59
C LEU A 77 12.19 -1.40 -10.15
N VAL A 78 11.10 -0.66 -9.99
CA VAL A 78 10.57 -0.37 -8.66
C VAL A 78 10.04 -1.64 -8.02
N PHE A 79 9.15 -2.35 -8.71
CA PHE A 79 8.35 -3.41 -8.11
C PHE A 79 9.11 -4.71 -7.84
N ASN A 80 10.16 -4.97 -8.62
CA ASN A 80 10.97 -6.17 -8.50
C ASN A 80 12.24 -5.95 -7.66
N ASP A 81 12.91 -4.80 -7.80
CA ASP A 81 14.25 -4.61 -7.22
C ASP A 81 14.29 -3.78 -5.93
N LYS A 82 13.36 -2.83 -5.75
CA LYS A 82 13.43 -1.82 -4.68
C LYS A 82 12.49 -2.09 -3.50
N ILE A 83 11.53 -2.99 -3.64
CA ILE A 83 10.47 -3.19 -2.67
C ILE A 83 10.84 -4.18 -1.56
N VAL A 84 10.56 -3.78 -0.33
CA VAL A 84 10.56 -4.63 0.85
C VAL A 84 9.12 -4.88 1.29
N GLN A 85 8.66 -6.11 1.08
CA GLN A 85 7.30 -6.52 1.41
C GLN A 85 7.13 -6.76 2.91
N LEU A 86 6.04 -6.26 3.47
CA LEU A 86 5.73 -6.34 4.90
C LEU A 86 4.36 -6.95 5.14
N LYS A 87 4.19 -7.55 6.32
CA LYS A 87 2.90 -7.99 6.84
C LYS A 87 2.32 -6.95 7.81
N HIS A 88 1.01 -6.90 7.94
CA HIS A 88 0.40 -6.15 9.04
C HIS A 88 0.90 -6.69 10.39
N LYS A 89 1.09 -5.79 11.34
CA LYS A 89 1.62 -6.07 12.68
C LYS A 89 3.03 -6.69 12.70
N GLN A 90 3.77 -6.60 11.59
CA GLN A 90 5.19 -6.94 11.56
C GLN A 90 6.02 -5.71 11.90
N LEU A 91 6.77 -5.77 13.01
CA LEU A 91 7.72 -4.71 13.35
C LEU A 91 8.95 -4.81 12.45
N HIS A 92 9.26 -3.72 11.74
CA HIS A 92 10.48 -3.60 10.96
C HIS A 92 11.36 -2.51 11.57
N ASN A 93 12.63 -2.83 11.80
CA ASN A 93 13.61 -1.89 12.31
C ASN A 93 14.48 -1.41 11.15
N CYS A 94 14.57 -0.10 10.96
CA CYS A 94 15.43 0.50 9.95
C CYS A 94 16.91 0.26 10.29
N THR A 95 17.73 0.16 9.25
CA THR A 95 19.19 0.02 9.39
C THR A 95 19.91 1.21 8.74
N GLY A 96 21.19 1.39 9.03
CA GLY A 96 21.98 2.48 8.47
C GLY A 96 21.59 3.86 9.03
N LYS A 97 21.34 4.84 8.16
CA LYS A 97 21.00 6.21 8.57
C LYS A 97 19.70 6.32 9.39
N GLY A 98 18.81 5.33 9.25
CA GLY A 98 17.56 5.24 9.99
C GLY A 98 17.65 4.46 11.31
N GLU A 99 18.84 4.13 11.81
CA GLU A 99 19.00 3.36 13.04
C GLU A 99 18.24 4.01 14.22
N GLY A 100 17.46 3.20 14.94
CA GLY A 100 16.57 3.66 16.02
C GLY A 100 15.14 4.00 15.57
N ILE A 101 14.86 4.01 14.26
CA ILE A 101 13.51 4.11 13.72
C ILE A 101 12.97 2.70 13.48
N SER A 102 11.75 2.45 13.92
CA SER A 102 10.99 1.27 13.55
C SER A 102 9.64 1.67 13.00
N PHE A 103 9.07 0.86 12.11
CA PHE A 103 7.71 1.06 11.64
C PHE A 103 6.91 -0.24 11.68
N LEU A 104 5.61 -0.07 11.82
CA LEU A 104 4.62 -1.12 12.01
C LEU A 104 3.37 -0.75 11.20
N GLY A 105 2.93 -1.65 10.32
CA GLY A 105 1.72 -1.45 9.52
C GLY A 105 0.48 -2.01 10.20
N TYR A 106 -0.59 -1.23 10.27
CA TYR A 106 -1.93 -1.65 10.71
C TYR A 106 -2.91 -1.65 9.54
N ASN A 107 -3.97 -2.47 9.61
CA ASN A 107 -5.00 -2.47 8.57
C ASN A 107 -5.76 -1.13 8.53
N SER A 108 -5.85 -0.53 7.34
CA SER A 108 -6.62 0.70 7.06
C SER A 108 -8.10 0.45 6.78
N GLY A 109 -8.47 -0.76 6.34
CA GLY A 109 -9.85 -1.12 5.98
C GLY A 109 -10.41 -0.51 4.69
N HIS A 110 -9.60 0.23 3.90
CA HIS A 110 -10.07 0.90 2.68
C HIS A 110 -9.76 0.11 1.40
N THR A 111 -8.51 -0.34 1.23
CA THR A 111 -8.05 -1.16 0.11
C THR A 111 -7.48 -2.47 0.63
N LEU A 112 -7.41 -3.51 -0.20
CA LEU A 112 -6.76 -4.76 0.17
C LEU A 112 -5.27 -4.53 0.46
N GLY A 113 -4.81 -4.94 1.64
CA GLY A 113 -3.45 -4.64 2.11
C GLY A 113 -3.21 -3.17 2.50
N GLY A 114 -4.21 -2.29 2.40
CA GLY A 114 -4.09 -0.87 2.72
C GLY A 114 -3.63 -0.67 4.17
N THR A 115 -2.69 0.25 4.40
CA THR A 115 -1.92 0.30 5.64
C THR A 115 -1.88 1.68 6.29
N ILE A 116 -2.15 1.70 7.60
CA ILE A 116 -1.83 2.80 8.50
C ILE A 116 -0.43 2.55 9.05
N TRP A 117 0.48 3.51 8.90
CA TRP A 117 1.86 3.36 9.34
C TRP A 117 2.06 3.97 10.72
N LYS A 118 2.47 3.15 11.69
CA LYS A 118 2.99 3.60 12.98
C LYS A 118 4.51 3.57 12.92
N ILE A 119 5.12 4.73 13.01
CA ILE A 119 6.57 4.92 13.06
C ILE A 119 6.94 5.24 14.51
N THR A 120 7.83 4.46 15.10
CA THR A 120 8.30 4.64 16.47
C THR A 120 9.77 5.04 16.46
N LYS A 121 10.09 6.09 17.21
CA LYS A 121 11.47 6.55 17.45
C LYS A 121 11.58 7.05 18.88
N ASP A 122 12.59 6.60 19.62
CA ASP A 122 12.88 7.09 20.99
C ASP A 122 11.68 7.05 21.96
N GLN A 123 10.82 6.03 21.84
CA GLN A 123 9.54 5.86 22.59
C GLN A 123 8.43 6.85 22.22
N GLU A 124 8.61 7.63 21.16
CA GLU A 124 7.54 8.42 20.56
C GLU A 124 6.92 7.68 19.38
N ASP A 125 5.59 7.82 19.27
CA ASP A 125 4.81 7.22 18.20
C ASP A 125 4.31 8.31 17.24
N TYR A 126 4.67 8.16 15.98
CA TYR A 126 4.24 8.97 14.84
C TYR A 126 3.34 8.12 13.96
N VAL A 127 2.12 8.57 13.69
CA VAL A 127 1.12 7.76 12.97
C VAL A 127 0.73 8.47 11.68
N TYR A 128 0.84 7.76 10.56
CA TYR A 128 0.30 8.16 9.27
C TYR A 128 -0.95 7.34 8.96
N ALA A 129 -2.11 7.99 8.99
CA ALA A 129 -3.43 7.39 8.80
C ALA A 129 -4.25 8.23 7.82
N VAL A 130 -4.07 7.99 6.53
CA VAL A 130 -4.81 8.61 5.42
C VAL A 130 -5.76 7.55 4.84
N ASP A 131 -6.93 7.98 4.37
CA ASP A 131 -7.90 7.16 3.63
C ASP A 131 -8.24 5.82 4.31
N TYR A 132 -8.70 5.90 5.56
CA TYR A 132 -9.06 4.74 6.37
C TYR A 132 -10.57 4.57 6.57
N ASN A 133 -11.00 3.32 6.74
CA ASN A 133 -12.39 2.96 6.93
C ASN A 133 -12.60 2.20 8.24
N HIS A 134 -13.36 2.77 9.17
CA HIS A 134 -13.71 2.11 10.41
C HIS A 134 -14.81 1.04 10.24
N LYS A 135 -15.59 1.08 9.16
CA LYS A 135 -16.67 0.13 8.91
C LYS A 135 -16.10 -1.18 8.37
N LYS A 136 -16.73 -2.30 8.77
CA LYS A 136 -16.47 -3.59 8.14
C LYS A 136 -17.21 -3.65 6.80
N GLU A 137 -16.50 -4.08 5.76
CA GLU A 137 -17.06 -4.30 4.43
C GLU A 137 -17.18 -5.80 4.14
N ARG A 138 -17.60 -6.17 2.92
CA ARG A 138 -17.75 -7.59 2.55
C ARG A 138 -16.37 -8.25 2.58
N HIS A 139 -15.40 -7.65 1.89
CA HIS A 139 -14.06 -8.23 1.78
C HIS A 139 -13.02 -7.73 2.79
N LEU A 140 -13.23 -6.59 3.43
CA LEU A 140 -12.25 -6.01 4.37
C LEU A 140 -12.79 -5.89 5.79
N ASN A 141 -11.91 -6.13 6.75
CA ASN A 141 -12.11 -5.73 8.13
C ASN A 141 -11.95 -4.20 8.26
N GLY A 142 -12.63 -3.61 9.23
CA GLY A 142 -12.46 -2.18 9.55
C GLY A 142 -11.04 -1.88 10.06
N CYS A 143 -10.70 -0.59 10.07
CA CYS A 143 -9.38 -0.11 10.44
C CYS A 143 -9.03 -0.44 11.91
N GLU A 144 -7.74 -0.66 12.17
CA GLU A 144 -7.22 -0.98 13.51
C GLU A 144 -6.62 0.23 14.22
N LEU A 145 -7.01 1.44 13.83
CA LEU A 145 -6.47 2.69 14.39
C LEU A 145 -6.68 2.80 15.91
N PHE A 146 -7.73 2.16 16.45
CA PHE A 146 -8.07 2.12 17.88
C PHE A 146 -7.03 1.44 18.77
N HIS A 147 -6.12 0.64 18.21
CA HIS A 147 -5.04 0.01 18.97
C HIS A 147 -3.92 0.98 19.33
N ILE A 148 -3.88 2.15 18.69
CA ILE A 148 -2.87 3.17 18.95
C ILE A 148 -3.46 4.17 19.94
N THR A 149 -2.79 4.33 21.08
CA THR A 149 -3.23 5.25 22.14
C THR A 149 -2.29 6.44 22.22
N ARG A 150 -2.85 7.65 22.12
CA ARG A 150 -2.17 8.93 22.39
C ARG A 150 -0.81 9.11 21.67
N PRO A 151 -0.75 9.01 20.33
CA PRO A 151 0.50 9.23 19.60
C PRO A 151 1.02 10.66 19.77
N SER A 152 2.33 10.84 19.63
CA SER A 152 2.98 12.15 19.66
C SER A 152 2.55 13.00 18.47
N LEU A 153 2.51 12.40 17.28
CA LEU A 153 2.05 13.01 16.05
C LEU A 153 1.09 12.08 15.31
N LEU A 154 -0.04 12.62 14.87
CA LEU A 154 -0.91 12.00 13.89
C LEU A 154 -0.91 12.83 12.60
N ILE A 155 -0.68 12.19 11.46
CA ILE A 155 -0.93 12.73 10.13
C ILE A 155 -2.18 12.02 9.59
N THR A 156 -3.24 12.78 9.30
CA THR A 156 -4.51 12.22 8.85
C THR A 156 -5.18 13.06 7.78
N ASP A 157 -6.05 12.45 6.99
CA ASP A 157 -6.72 13.12 5.89
C ASP A 157 -7.89 13.99 6.36
N SER A 158 -8.39 14.82 5.46
CA SER A 158 -9.59 15.65 5.69
C SER A 158 -10.52 15.63 4.49
N ASN A 159 -10.41 14.63 3.62
CA ASN A 159 -11.14 14.57 2.36
C ASN A 159 -12.65 14.39 2.59
N ASN A 160 -13.01 13.62 3.61
CA ASN A 160 -14.40 13.30 3.98
C ASN A 160 -14.98 14.20 5.06
N ALA A 161 -14.27 15.25 5.45
CA ALA A 161 -14.71 16.15 6.50
C ALA A 161 -16.03 16.87 6.20
N LEU A 162 -16.39 17.07 4.92
CA LEU A 162 -17.66 17.67 4.53
C LEU A 162 -18.81 16.66 4.40
N ILE A 163 -18.50 15.36 4.50
CA ILE A 163 -19.47 14.29 4.32
C ILE A 163 -19.99 13.87 5.68
N THR A 164 -21.31 13.96 5.84
CA THR A 164 -22.05 13.29 6.90
C THR A 164 -22.86 12.18 6.23
N GLN A 165 -22.44 10.93 6.41
CA GLN A 165 -23.12 9.79 5.80
C GLN A 165 -24.47 9.55 6.51
N ALA A 166 -25.52 10.20 6.02
CA ALA A 166 -26.89 9.98 6.50
C ALA A 166 -27.45 8.61 6.02
N ALA A 167 -27.02 8.14 4.84
CA ALA A 167 -27.46 6.87 4.29
C ALA A 167 -26.68 5.70 4.90
N THR A 168 -27.39 4.62 5.25
CA THR A 168 -26.72 3.40 5.69
C THR A 168 -26.08 2.68 4.48
N ARG A 169 -25.13 1.77 4.74
CA ARG A 169 -24.56 0.92 3.69
C ARG A 169 -25.65 0.15 2.94
N LYS A 170 -26.66 -0.36 3.65
CA LYS A 170 -27.78 -1.08 3.04
C LYS A 170 -28.61 -0.19 2.12
N ASP A 171 -28.83 1.07 2.49
CA ASP A 171 -29.52 2.04 1.62
C ASP A 171 -28.70 2.34 0.38
N THR A 172 -27.38 2.50 0.53
CA THR A 172 -26.46 2.74 -0.58
C THR A 172 -26.44 1.56 -1.57
N GLU A 173 -26.35 0.33 -1.06
CA GLU A 173 -26.42 -0.88 -1.89
C GLU A 173 -27.77 -0.99 -2.61
N ARG A 174 -28.88 -0.67 -1.92
CA ARG A 174 -30.21 -0.59 -2.55
C ARG A 174 -30.22 0.44 -3.68
N ASP A 175 -29.66 1.62 -3.45
CA ASP A 175 -29.65 2.72 -4.44
C ASP A 175 -28.81 2.40 -5.68
N ILE A 176 -27.74 1.59 -5.55
CA ILE A 176 -26.96 1.05 -6.67
C ILE A 176 -27.85 0.10 -7.48
N VAL A 177 -28.42 -0.90 -6.81
CA VAL A 177 -29.25 -1.93 -7.48
C VAL A 177 -30.49 -1.31 -8.14
N ASP A 178 -31.14 -0.36 -7.49
CA ASP A 178 -32.29 0.34 -8.04
C ASP A 178 -31.89 1.21 -9.24
N SER A 179 -30.71 1.83 -9.22
CA SER A 179 -30.17 2.55 -10.39
C SER A 179 -29.97 1.61 -11.57
N ILE A 180 -29.36 0.45 -11.33
CA ILE A 180 -29.15 -0.59 -12.35
C ILE A 180 -30.50 -1.04 -12.91
N LEU A 181 -31.40 -1.53 -12.06
CA LEU A 181 -32.70 -2.08 -12.48
C LEU A 181 -33.56 -1.04 -13.20
N SER A 182 -33.52 0.24 -12.79
CA SER A 182 -34.25 1.31 -13.46
C SER A 182 -33.79 1.59 -14.89
N THR A 183 -32.54 1.22 -15.20
CA THR A 183 -31.88 1.45 -16.49
C THR A 183 -32.01 0.21 -17.39
N VAL A 184 -31.63 -0.97 -16.90
CA VAL A 184 -31.67 -2.21 -17.70
C VAL A 184 -33.10 -2.64 -18.07
N ARG A 185 -34.10 -2.31 -17.24
CA ARG A 185 -35.53 -2.55 -17.58
C ARG A 185 -36.04 -1.67 -18.72
N LYS A 186 -35.34 -0.58 -19.04
CA LYS A 186 -35.63 0.30 -20.18
C LYS A 186 -34.78 -0.02 -21.40
N ASP A 187 -34.12 -1.17 -21.39
CA ASP A 187 -33.20 -1.61 -22.44
C ASP A 187 -31.98 -0.68 -22.61
N GLY A 188 -31.51 -0.09 -21.49
CA GLY A 188 -30.34 0.77 -21.45
C GLY A 188 -29.16 0.11 -20.73
N ASN A 189 -27.96 0.48 -21.13
CA ASN A 189 -26.71 -0.01 -20.53
C ASN A 189 -26.28 0.83 -19.34
N VAL A 190 -25.56 0.20 -18.40
CA VAL A 190 -25.02 0.87 -17.21
C VAL A 190 -23.51 0.77 -17.20
N LEU A 191 -22.84 1.92 -17.15
CA LEU A 191 -21.39 2.01 -16.99
C LEU A 191 -21.05 2.40 -15.54
N PHE A 192 -20.14 1.65 -14.93
CA PHE A 192 -19.49 1.97 -13.67
C PHE A 192 -17.99 2.25 -13.92
N PRO A 193 -17.59 3.53 -13.97
CA PRO A 193 -16.17 3.90 -13.97
C PRO A 193 -15.58 3.61 -12.59
N VAL A 194 -14.68 2.63 -12.52
CA VAL A 194 -14.07 2.12 -11.28
C VAL A 194 -12.56 2.02 -11.44
N ASP A 195 -11.87 1.77 -10.35
CA ASP A 195 -10.44 1.49 -10.35
C ASP A 195 -10.15 0.02 -10.74
N THR A 196 -8.87 -0.30 -10.94
CA THR A 196 -8.41 -1.59 -11.48
C THR A 196 -8.50 -2.74 -10.47
N ALA A 197 -8.23 -2.50 -9.18
CA ALA A 197 -7.95 -3.60 -8.21
C ALA A 197 -8.34 -3.33 -6.75
N SER A 198 -8.84 -2.15 -6.43
CA SER A 198 -9.30 -1.69 -5.11
C SER A 198 -10.83 -1.80 -4.97
N ARG A 199 -11.61 -0.75 -5.26
CA ARG A 199 -13.06 -0.72 -4.97
C ARG A 199 -13.87 -1.62 -5.88
N VAL A 200 -13.34 -1.90 -7.08
CA VAL A 200 -13.96 -2.84 -8.01
C VAL A 200 -14.17 -4.22 -7.40
N LEU A 201 -13.31 -4.69 -6.50
CA LEU A 201 -13.47 -5.98 -5.82
C LEU A 201 -14.73 -6.01 -4.93
N GLU A 202 -14.95 -4.96 -4.14
CA GLU A 202 -16.14 -4.85 -3.29
C GLU A 202 -17.41 -4.74 -4.14
N LEU A 203 -17.37 -3.97 -5.23
CA LEU A 203 -18.50 -3.80 -6.13
C LEU A 203 -18.82 -5.10 -6.90
N ALA A 204 -17.81 -5.79 -7.42
CA ALA A 204 -17.98 -7.06 -8.14
C ALA A 204 -18.59 -8.14 -7.22
N LEU A 205 -18.12 -8.24 -5.98
CA LEU A 205 -18.71 -9.14 -4.98
C LEU A 205 -20.18 -8.80 -4.67
N LEU A 206 -20.49 -7.51 -4.49
CA LEU A 206 -21.87 -7.06 -4.28
C LEU A 206 -22.76 -7.45 -5.46
N LEU A 207 -22.32 -7.16 -6.69
CA LEU A 207 -23.13 -7.39 -7.88
C LEU A 207 -23.29 -8.89 -8.19
N ASP A 208 -22.26 -9.71 -8.01
CA ASP A 208 -22.35 -11.17 -8.20
C ASP A 208 -23.38 -11.78 -7.24
N GLU A 209 -23.39 -11.38 -5.96
CA GLU A 209 -24.39 -11.83 -4.99
C GLU A 209 -25.80 -11.37 -5.39
N VAL A 210 -25.96 -10.10 -5.78
CA VAL A 210 -27.26 -9.56 -6.20
C VAL A 210 -27.78 -10.29 -7.45
N TRP A 211 -26.92 -10.60 -8.41
CA TRP A 211 -27.28 -11.35 -9.62
C TRP A 211 -27.79 -12.74 -9.28
N GLN A 212 -27.12 -13.41 -8.35
CA GLN A 212 -27.52 -14.73 -7.88
C GLN A 212 -28.85 -14.70 -7.12
N VAL A 213 -29.02 -13.76 -6.19
CA VAL A 213 -30.20 -13.69 -5.30
C VAL A 213 -31.45 -13.21 -6.03
N ARG A 214 -31.32 -12.27 -6.97
CA ARG A 214 -32.45 -11.69 -7.71
C ARG A 214 -32.71 -12.35 -9.07
N SER A 215 -31.98 -13.41 -9.39
CA SER A 215 -32.08 -14.13 -10.66
C SER A 215 -32.00 -13.21 -11.89
N LEU A 216 -30.96 -12.37 -11.95
CA LEU A 216 -30.78 -11.35 -13.00
C LEU A 216 -29.95 -11.85 -14.20
N GLN A 217 -29.87 -13.16 -14.43
CA GLN A 217 -29.06 -13.80 -15.48
C GLN A 217 -29.52 -13.43 -16.90
N SER A 218 -30.71 -12.84 -17.05
CA SER A 218 -31.17 -12.24 -18.30
C SER A 218 -30.37 -10.99 -18.71
N TYR A 219 -29.71 -10.33 -17.76
CA TYR A 219 -28.87 -9.16 -17.98
C TYR A 219 -27.40 -9.53 -17.82
N ARG A 220 -26.55 -9.01 -18.70
CA ARG A 220 -25.11 -9.29 -18.67
C ARG A 220 -24.42 -8.40 -17.63
N LEU A 221 -23.58 -9.00 -16.80
CA LEU A 221 -22.68 -8.32 -15.89
C LEU A 221 -21.24 -8.55 -16.36
N VAL A 222 -20.55 -7.48 -16.71
CA VAL A 222 -19.23 -7.53 -17.34
C VAL A 222 -18.23 -6.69 -16.54
N TRP A 223 -17.02 -7.22 -16.37
CA TRP A 223 -15.86 -6.48 -15.91
C TRP A 223 -14.90 -6.32 -17.10
N LEU A 224 -14.85 -5.10 -17.63
CA LEU A 224 -14.04 -4.69 -18.76
C LEU A 224 -12.70 -4.12 -18.28
N ASN A 225 -11.65 -4.94 -18.28
CA ASN A 225 -10.30 -4.58 -17.88
C ASN A 225 -9.31 -5.64 -18.38
N VAL A 226 -8.22 -5.22 -19.01
CA VAL A 226 -7.12 -6.08 -19.48
C VAL A 226 -6.54 -6.93 -18.33
N PHE A 227 -6.47 -6.38 -17.12
CA PHE A 227 -5.84 -7.04 -15.97
C PHE A 227 -6.83 -7.66 -14.97
N ALA A 228 -8.13 -7.69 -15.26
CA ALA A 228 -9.16 -8.18 -14.31
C ALA A 228 -8.93 -9.62 -13.86
N GLU A 229 -8.47 -10.50 -14.76
CA GLU A 229 -8.20 -11.89 -14.43
C GLU A 229 -7.03 -12.03 -13.47
N ASN A 230 -5.90 -11.34 -13.72
CA ASN A 230 -4.76 -11.30 -12.81
C ASN A 230 -5.16 -10.76 -11.44
N VAL A 231 -5.95 -9.68 -11.39
CA VAL A 231 -6.50 -9.13 -10.15
C VAL A 231 -7.30 -10.19 -9.39
N CYS A 232 -8.15 -10.94 -10.08
CA CYS A 232 -8.92 -12.03 -9.46
C CYS A 232 -7.99 -13.15 -8.92
N VAL A 233 -6.97 -13.56 -9.69
CA VAL A 233 -6.00 -14.58 -9.25
C VAL A 233 -5.26 -14.13 -7.99
N TYR A 234 -4.78 -12.88 -7.95
CA TYR A 234 -4.13 -12.35 -6.75
C TYR A 234 -5.10 -12.27 -5.57
N ALA A 235 -6.32 -11.76 -5.78
CA ALA A 235 -7.35 -11.70 -4.73
C ALA A 235 -7.62 -13.09 -4.13
N LYS A 236 -7.70 -14.14 -4.97
CA LYS A 236 -7.85 -15.53 -4.54
C LYS A 236 -6.68 -16.01 -3.68
N SER A 237 -5.45 -15.58 -3.98
CA SER A 237 -4.24 -15.99 -3.24
C SER A 237 -4.05 -15.23 -1.91
N THR A 238 -4.58 -14.02 -1.80
CA THR A 238 -4.41 -13.14 -0.63
C THR A 238 -5.57 -13.18 0.36
N LEU A 239 -6.34 -14.28 0.41
CA LEU A 239 -7.49 -14.44 1.33
C LEU A 239 -7.14 -14.29 2.82
N SER A 240 -5.87 -14.45 3.20
CA SER A 240 -5.39 -14.23 4.57
C SER A 240 -5.40 -12.76 4.99
N TRP A 241 -5.48 -11.83 4.03
CA TRP A 241 -5.52 -10.39 4.25
C TRP A 241 -6.94 -9.81 4.29
N MET A 242 -7.94 -10.65 4.08
CA MET A 242 -9.34 -10.24 3.96
C MET A 242 -10.10 -10.37 5.28
N SER A 243 -11.37 -10.01 5.26
CA SER A 243 -12.23 -10.07 6.45
C SER A 243 -12.32 -11.48 7.04
N ASP A 244 -12.47 -11.55 8.36
CA ASP A 244 -12.63 -12.84 9.06
C ASP A 244 -13.87 -13.59 8.56
N ALA A 245 -14.88 -12.84 8.10
CA ALA A 245 -16.10 -13.39 7.51
C ALA A 245 -15.81 -14.09 6.18
N MET A 246 -15.05 -13.46 5.28
CA MET A 246 -14.62 -14.10 4.02
C MET A 246 -13.77 -15.33 4.26
N HIS A 247 -12.85 -15.26 5.22
CA HIS A 247 -12.00 -16.40 5.55
C HIS A 247 -12.82 -17.60 6.01
N LYS A 248 -13.77 -17.37 6.94
CA LYS A 248 -14.70 -18.41 7.41
C LYS A 248 -15.60 -18.95 6.30
N GLN A 249 -16.11 -18.09 5.43
CA GLN A 249 -16.95 -18.50 4.30
C GLN A 249 -16.19 -19.40 3.34
N THR A 250 -14.95 -19.05 3.01
CA THR A 250 -14.11 -19.84 2.10
C THR A 250 -13.79 -21.22 2.69
N MET A 251 -13.45 -21.27 3.99
CA MET A 251 -13.18 -22.53 4.69
C MET A 251 -14.41 -23.44 4.75
N ASN A 252 -15.60 -22.87 4.95
CA ASN A 252 -16.84 -23.65 5.05
C ASN A 252 -17.38 -24.10 3.68
N SER A 253 -17.36 -23.21 2.69
CA SER A 253 -17.98 -23.48 1.37
C SER A 253 -17.05 -24.22 0.40
N LYS A 254 -15.74 -24.30 0.66
CA LYS A 254 -14.71 -24.78 -0.28
C LYS A 254 -14.71 -24.08 -1.64
N THR A 255 -15.39 -22.94 -1.77
CA THR A 255 -15.42 -22.13 -2.98
C THR A 255 -14.79 -20.78 -2.71
N ASN A 256 -13.99 -20.29 -3.65
CA ASN A 256 -13.34 -19.00 -3.52
C ASN A 256 -14.35 -17.89 -3.88
N PRO A 257 -14.53 -16.86 -3.02
CA PRO A 257 -15.47 -15.77 -3.29
C PRO A 257 -15.16 -14.94 -4.55
N PHE A 258 -13.90 -14.89 -4.99
CA PHE A 258 -13.49 -14.20 -6.23
C PHE A 258 -13.52 -15.12 -7.45
N GLN A 259 -14.08 -16.33 -7.31
CA GLN A 259 -14.52 -17.13 -8.44
C GLN A 259 -15.96 -16.70 -8.77
N PHE A 260 -16.09 -15.59 -9.48
CA PHE A 260 -17.40 -15.05 -9.86
C PHE A 260 -18.16 -16.02 -10.77
N LYS A 261 -19.47 -16.10 -10.57
CA LYS A 261 -20.37 -16.95 -11.37
C LYS A 261 -21.09 -16.16 -12.44
N ASN A 262 -21.41 -14.91 -12.15
CA ASN A 262 -22.23 -14.05 -13.00
C ASN A 262 -21.42 -12.93 -13.65
N VAL A 263 -20.29 -12.51 -13.06
CA VAL A 263 -19.39 -11.52 -13.64
C VAL A 263 -18.57 -12.16 -14.76
N LYS A 264 -18.72 -11.68 -15.99
CA LYS A 264 -17.88 -12.06 -17.13
C LYS A 264 -16.73 -11.07 -17.29
N ILE A 265 -15.51 -11.56 -17.40
CA ILE A 265 -14.32 -10.73 -17.66
C ILE A 265 -14.16 -10.57 -19.17
N VAL A 266 -13.85 -9.35 -19.60
CA VAL A 266 -13.64 -8.97 -21.00
C VAL A 266 -12.44 -8.03 -21.06
N TYR A 267 -11.61 -8.15 -22.10
CA TYR A 267 -10.32 -7.45 -22.17
C TYR A 267 -10.33 -6.26 -23.15
N SER A 268 -11.27 -6.24 -24.11
CA SER A 268 -11.38 -5.20 -25.13
C SER A 268 -12.84 -4.78 -25.40
N ILE A 269 -13.00 -3.62 -26.03
CA ILE A 269 -14.32 -3.12 -26.45
C ILE A 269 -14.88 -3.95 -27.61
N ASP A 270 -14.01 -4.44 -28.50
CA ASP A 270 -14.41 -5.30 -29.62
C ASP A 270 -15.02 -6.61 -29.12
N GLU A 271 -14.39 -7.25 -28.12
CA GLU A 271 -14.92 -8.45 -27.48
C GLU A 271 -16.26 -8.17 -26.76
N LEU A 272 -16.41 -6.97 -26.15
CA LEU A 272 -17.68 -6.53 -25.58
C LEU A 272 -18.78 -6.41 -26.66
N HIS A 273 -18.44 -5.92 -27.86
CA HIS A 273 -19.36 -5.81 -28.98
C HIS A 273 -19.76 -7.18 -29.55
N GLU A 274 -18.83 -8.12 -29.66
CA GLU A 274 -19.12 -9.51 -30.07
C GLU A 274 -20.09 -10.18 -29.10
N LEU A 275 -19.87 -9.98 -27.80
CA LEU A 275 -20.73 -10.48 -26.74
C LEU A 275 -22.16 -9.92 -26.82
N ASN A 276 -22.30 -8.67 -27.26
CA ASN A 276 -23.59 -8.01 -27.46
C ASN A 276 -24.25 -8.40 -28.80
N SER A 277 -23.46 -8.65 -29.84
CA SER A 277 -23.94 -9.05 -31.17
C SER A 277 -24.70 -10.38 -31.15
N SER A 278 -24.28 -11.31 -30.27
CA SER A 278 -24.91 -12.62 -30.10
C SER A 278 -26.32 -12.56 -29.51
N SER A 279 -26.62 -11.53 -28.70
CA SER A 279 -27.98 -11.25 -28.25
C SER A 279 -28.03 -9.83 -27.71
N SER A 280 -28.85 -8.96 -28.32
CA SER A 280 -29.08 -7.59 -27.89
C SER A 280 -29.74 -7.57 -26.50
N THR A 281 -28.93 -7.65 -25.45
CA THR A 281 -29.39 -7.60 -24.06
C THR A 281 -28.66 -6.47 -23.33
N PRO A 282 -29.35 -5.75 -22.43
CA PRO A 282 -28.72 -4.72 -21.60
C PRO A 282 -27.53 -5.25 -20.82
N MET A 283 -26.48 -4.44 -20.77
CA MET A 283 -25.23 -4.77 -20.09
C MET A 283 -24.96 -3.81 -18.94
N VAL A 284 -24.37 -4.36 -17.88
CA VAL A 284 -23.81 -3.62 -16.76
C VAL A 284 -22.30 -3.84 -16.77
N VAL A 285 -21.53 -2.78 -17.03
CA VAL A 285 -20.09 -2.85 -17.25
C VAL A 285 -19.34 -2.10 -16.16
N LEU A 286 -18.43 -2.81 -15.48
CA LEU A 286 -17.40 -2.23 -14.61
C LEU A 286 -16.15 -1.98 -15.46
N SER A 287 -15.67 -0.74 -15.56
CA SER A 287 -14.52 -0.42 -16.42
C SER A 287 -13.52 0.52 -15.75
N THR A 288 -12.25 0.42 -16.14
CA THR A 288 -11.10 1.04 -15.46
C THR A 288 -11.00 2.55 -15.69
N LEU A 289 -10.43 3.24 -14.69
CA LEU A 289 -10.25 4.70 -14.59
C LEU A 289 -11.53 5.50 -14.29
N PRO A 290 -11.81 5.82 -13.01
CA PRO A 290 -13.04 6.53 -12.62
C PRO A 290 -13.10 7.99 -13.13
N GLY A 291 -11.96 8.58 -13.52
CA GLY A 291 -11.86 9.95 -14.00
C GLY A 291 -12.32 10.17 -15.45
N LEU A 292 -12.57 9.10 -16.23
CA LEU A 292 -12.79 9.18 -17.68
C LEU A 292 -11.72 10.00 -18.42
N THR A 293 -10.49 10.03 -17.88
CA THR A 293 -9.35 10.74 -18.49
C THR A 293 -8.70 9.92 -19.58
N ALA A 294 -8.62 8.60 -19.38
CA ALA A 294 -8.14 7.63 -20.35
C ALA A 294 -8.77 6.25 -20.11
N GLY A 295 -8.35 5.26 -20.90
CA GLY A 295 -8.69 3.85 -20.73
C GLY A 295 -10.10 3.48 -21.22
N LEU A 296 -10.44 2.22 -20.96
CA LEU A 296 -11.64 1.57 -21.51
C LEU A 296 -12.95 2.22 -21.04
N SER A 297 -12.98 2.81 -19.84
CA SER A 297 -14.18 3.51 -19.36
C SER A 297 -14.45 4.78 -20.15
N ARG A 298 -13.41 5.50 -20.58
CA ARG A 298 -13.54 6.70 -21.42
C ARG A 298 -14.07 6.33 -22.78
N ASP A 299 -13.51 5.31 -23.41
CA ASP A 299 -13.90 4.87 -24.75
C ASP A 299 -15.37 4.40 -24.77
N LEU A 300 -15.75 3.57 -23.79
CA LEU A 300 -17.14 3.13 -23.65
C LEU A 300 -18.11 4.28 -23.30
N PHE A 301 -17.64 5.27 -22.53
CA PHE A 301 -18.42 6.46 -22.25
C PHE A 301 -18.70 7.27 -23.52
N LEU A 302 -17.72 7.43 -24.42
CA LEU A 302 -17.90 8.16 -25.68
C LEU A 302 -19.00 7.53 -26.54
N GLU A 303 -19.11 6.20 -26.57
CA GLU A 303 -20.17 5.49 -27.30
C GLU A 303 -21.54 5.61 -26.63
N TRP A 304 -21.60 5.59 -25.29
CA TRP A 304 -22.85 5.44 -24.56
C TRP A 304 -23.45 6.75 -24.05
N ALA A 305 -22.67 7.83 -24.03
CA ALA A 305 -23.07 9.11 -23.43
C ALA A 305 -24.25 9.78 -24.14
N GLU A 306 -24.39 9.62 -25.46
CA GLU A 306 -25.45 10.27 -26.23
C GLU A 306 -26.81 9.56 -26.15
N GLU A 307 -26.85 8.32 -25.64
CA GLU A 307 -28.09 7.57 -25.56
C GLU A 307 -28.78 7.81 -24.20
N PRO A 308 -29.99 8.42 -24.17
CA PRO A 308 -30.68 8.79 -22.92
C PRO A 308 -31.15 7.59 -22.10
N LYS A 309 -31.23 6.40 -22.69
CA LYS A 309 -31.56 5.16 -21.97
C LYS A 309 -30.41 4.68 -21.08
N ASN A 310 -29.17 5.03 -21.43
CA ASN A 310 -27.99 4.58 -20.71
C ASN A 310 -27.81 5.35 -19.39
N ALA A 311 -27.05 4.76 -18.48
CA ALA A 311 -26.67 5.40 -17.24
C ALA A 311 -25.18 5.24 -16.93
N VAL A 312 -24.57 6.28 -16.38
CA VAL A 312 -23.22 6.26 -15.81
C VAL A 312 -23.35 6.44 -14.31
N VAL A 313 -22.90 5.45 -13.54
CA VAL A 313 -23.02 5.42 -12.09
C VAL A 313 -21.63 5.46 -11.47
N TYR A 314 -21.30 6.59 -10.86
CA TYR A 314 -20.04 6.78 -10.13
C TYR A 314 -20.18 6.27 -8.70
N THR A 315 -19.24 5.41 -8.30
CA THR A 315 -19.13 4.85 -6.95
C THR A 315 -18.07 5.52 -6.09
N SER A 316 -17.20 6.33 -6.71
CA SER A 316 -16.18 7.15 -6.06
C SER A 316 -16.18 8.56 -6.63
N ARG A 317 -15.71 9.51 -5.82
CA ARG A 317 -15.54 10.91 -6.21
C ARG A 317 -14.33 10.98 -7.11
N PRO A 318 -14.51 11.46 -8.34
CA PRO A 318 -13.41 11.61 -9.26
C PRO A 318 -12.55 12.82 -8.88
N ALA A 319 -11.27 12.77 -9.28
CA ALA A 319 -10.31 13.81 -8.97
C ALA A 319 -10.74 15.17 -9.59
N PRO A 320 -10.45 16.32 -8.94
CA PRO A 320 -11.01 17.62 -9.31
C PRO A 320 -10.73 18.10 -10.74
N ASP A 321 -9.67 17.60 -11.36
CA ASP A 321 -9.17 17.91 -12.69
C ASP A 321 -9.83 17.08 -13.80
N THR A 322 -10.67 16.12 -13.45
CA THR A 322 -11.24 15.15 -14.41
C THR A 322 -12.58 15.59 -15.02
N ILE A 323 -12.91 15.01 -16.18
CA ILE A 323 -14.20 15.22 -16.86
C ILE A 323 -15.35 14.73 -15.97
N SER A 324 -15.17 13.59 -15.31
CA SER A 324 -16.13 13.04 -14.34
C SER A 324 -16.48 14.06 -13.24
N HIS A 325 -15.49 14.78 -12.71
CA HIS A 325 -15.72 15.80 -11.68
C HIS A 325 -16.52 16.98 -12.21
N GLN A 326 -16.20 17.45 -13.42
CA GLN A 326 -16.91 18.53 -14.08
C GLN A 326 -18.38 18.16 -14.33
N MET A 327 -18.66 16.93 -14.77
CA MET A 327 -20.02 16.44 -15.01
C MET A 327 -20.85 16.30 -13.74
N LEU A 328 -20.25 15.84 -12.64
CA LEU A 328 -20.93 15.61 -11.38
C LEU A 328 -21.16 16.90 -10.59
N LYS A 329 -20.14 17.76 -10.49
CA LYS A 329 -20.18 18.96 -9.65
C LYS A 329 -20.72 20.18 -10.37
N ASN A 330 -20.30 20.39 -11.62
CA ASN A 330 -20.69 21.57 -12.40
C ASN A 330 -21.92 21.30 -13.28
N GLY A 331 -22.34 20.04 -13.41
CA GLY A 331 -23.50 19.66 -14.22
C GLY A 331 -23.27 19.83 -15.72
N ILE A 332 -22.02 19.85 -16.17
CA ILE A 332 -21.68 19.99 -17.59
C ILE A 332 -22.21 18.76 -18.34
N ARG A 333 -22.79 19.02 -19.52
CA ARG A 333 -23.38 18.01 -20.41
C ARG A 333 -22.91 18.14 -21.85
N GLU A 334 -22.48 19.32 -22.28
CA GLU A 334 -21.80 19.51 -23.56
C GLU A 334 -20.29 19.46 -23.31
N LEU A 335 -19.59 18.55 -23.98
CA LEU A 335 -18.15 18.34 -23.82
C LEU A 335 -17.45 18.49 -25.16
N ASP A 336 -16.47 19.40 -25.22
CA ASP A 336 -15.53 19.49 -26.33
C ASP A 336 -14.28 18.68 -25.96
N LEU A 337 -14.11 17.52 -26.60
CA LEU A 337 -13.05 16.57 -26.27
C LEU A 337 -12.09 16.42 -27.44
N ASN A 338 -10.80 16.51 -27.12
CA ASN A 338 -9.76 16.05 -28.02
C ASN A 338 -9.54 14.55 -27.75
N VAL A 339 -10.09 13.72 -28.63
CA VAL A 339 -9.97 12.27 -28.56
C VAL A 339 -8.75 11.88 -29.36
N LYS A 340 -7.79 11.27 -28.69
CA LYS A 340 -6.58 10.76 -29.31
C LYS A 340 -6.64 9.25 -29.32
N LYS A 341 -6.36 8.65 -30.47
CA LYS A 341 -6.39 7.20 -30.66
C LYS A 341 -5.12 6.73 -31.33
N ARG A 342 -4.48 5.72 -30.74
CA ARG A 342 -3.36 5.00 -31.34
C ARG A 342 -3.89 4.03 -32.39
N ILE A 343 -3.40 4.14 -33.61
CA ILE A 343 -3.73 3.24 -34.73
C ILE A 343 -2.45 2.65 -35.34
N PRO A 344 -2.51 1.41 -35.86
CA PRO A 344 -1.38 0.83 -36.60
C PRO A 344 -1.07 1.62 -37.87
N LEU A 345 0.19 1.64 -38.27
CA LEU A 345 0.62 2.20 -39.55
C LEU A 345 0.20 1.25 -40.69
N GLU A 346 -0.36 1.80 -41.77
CA GLU A 346 -0.77 1.03 -42.94
C GLU A 346 -0.08 1.54 -44.22
N GLY A 347 0.15 0.64 -45.18
CA GLY A 347 0.67 0.97 -46.51
C GLY A 347 2.11 1.49 -46.50
N THR A 348 2.36 2.60 -47.20
CA THR A 348 3.70 3.16 -47.42
C THR A 348 4.38 3.64 -46.14
N GLU A 349 3.61 4.13 -45.16
CA GLU A 349 4.15 4.59 -43.87
C GLU A 349 4.74 3.41 -43.06
N LEU A 350 4.09 2.25 -43.12
CA LEU A 350 4.57 1.03 -42.48
C LEU A 350 5.86 0.52 -43.15
N GLU A 351 5.92 0.54 -44.48
CA GLU A 351 7.12 0.15 -45.23
C GLU A 351 8.32 1.05 -44.93
N GLU A 352 8.11 2.37 -44.81
CA GLU A 352 9.15 3.31 -44.41
C GLU A 352 9.63 3.06 -42.97
N PHE A 353 8.70 2.82 -42.05
CA PHE A 353 9.02 2.51 -40.65
C PHE A 353 9.83 1.21 -40.52
N LEU A 354 9.37 0.12 -41.14
CA LEU A 354 10.08 -1.16 -41.17
C LEU A 354 11.42 -1.03 -41.88
N GLY A 355 11.48 -0.27 -42.97
CA GLY A 355 12.72 0.02 -43.69
C GLY A 355 13.74 0.77 -42.83
N LYS A 356 13.28 1.68 -41.95
CA LYS A 356 14.14 2.39 -41.00
C LYS A 356 14.64 1.44 -39.90
N ARG A 357 13.77 0.62 -39.29
CA ARG A 357 14.19 -0.37 -38.28
C ARG A 357 15.16 -1.40 -38.84
N ARG A 358 14.94 -1.89 -40.06
CA ARG A 358 15.88 -2.77 -40.78
C ARG A 358 17.27 -2.14 -40.94
N LYS A 359 17.34 -0.84 -41.25
CA LYS A 359 18.62 -0.11 -41.36
C LYS A 359 19.31 0.03 -39.99
N GLU A 360 18.57 0.40 -38.95
CA GLU A 360 19.10 0.51 -37.58
C GLU A 360 19.63 -0.84 -37.07
N ARG A 361 18.95 -1.95 -37.39
CA ARG A 361 19.39 -3.31 -37.05
C ARG A 361 20.68 -3.69 -37.79
N GLN A 362 20.75 -3.42 -39.08
CA GLN A 362 21.98 -3.64 -39.87
C GLN A 362 23.15 -2.83 -39.33
N GLU A 363 22.91 -1.59 -38.89
CA GLU A 363 23.93 -0.74 -38.28
C GLU A 363 24.40 -1.29 -36.92
N LYS A 364 23.46 -1.70 -36.05
CA LYS A 364 23.77 -2.32 -34.76
C LYS A 364 24.58 -3.62 -34.94
N GLN A 365 24.18 -4.49 -35.86
CA GLN A 365 24.90 -5.73 -36.17
C GLN A 365 26.32 -5.45 -36.70
N ARG A 366 26.50 -4.43 -37.53
CA ARG A 366 27.83 -4.03 -38.00
C ARG A 366 28.71 -3.53 -36.86
N LEU A 367 28.16 -2.69 -35.98
CA LEU A 367 28.88 -2.20 -34.80
C LEU A 367 29.25 -3.34 -33.84
N GLU A 368 28.36 -4.31 -33.65
CA GLU A 368 28.62 -5.47 -32.80
C GLU A 368 29.67 -6.40 -33.43
N GLN A 369 29.63 -6.62 -34.74
CA GLN A 369 30.67 -7.37 -35.46
C GLN A 369 32.01 -6.65 -35.40
N GLU A 370 32.05 -5.33 -35.55
CA GLU A 370 33.26 -4.53 -35.38
C GLU A 370 33.78 -4.61 -33.94
N ALA A 371 32.90 -4.57 -32.93
CA ALA A 371 33.28 -4.74 -31.52
C ALA A 371 33.80 -6.15 -31.22
N LYS A 372 33.17 -7.20 -31.76
CA LYS A 372 33.64 -8.60 -31.67
C LYS A 372 34.98 -8.80 -32.38
N GLN A 373 35.18 -8.19 -33.55
CA GLN A 373 36.48 -8.20 -34.26
C GLN A 373 37.55 -7.45 -33.49
N LEU A 374 37.21 -6.30 -32.88
CA LEU A 374 38.14 -5.54 -32.05
C LEU A 374 38.51 -6.30 -30.77
N ALA A 375 37.55 -6.97 -30.13
CA ALA A 375 37.79 -7.86 -28.99
C ALA A 375 38.72 -9.03 -29.37
N LYS A 376 38.47 -9.67 -30.53
CA LYS A 376 39.32 -10.75 -31.07
C LYS A 376 40.74 -10.25 -31.42
N ALA A 377 40.86 -9.03 -31.95
CA ALA A 377 42.16 -8.41 -32.25
C ALA A 377 42.93 -7.98 -31.01
N MET A 378 42.25 -7.75 -29.87
CA MET A 378 42.86 -7.42 -28.58
C MET A 378 43.30 -8.65 -27.78
N GLY A 379 43.23 -9.86 -28.36
CA GLY A 379 43.91 -11.05 -27.83
C GLY A 379 43.24 -11.70 -26.61
N SER A 380 41.91 -11.66 -26.51
CA SER A 380 41.17 -12.64 -25.71
C SER A 380 40.95 -13.89 -26.56
N ASP A 381 41.85 -14.86 -26.40
CA ASP A 381 41.69 -16.22 -26.90
C ASP A 381 40.67 -16.90 -26.00
N ASP A 382 39.38 -16.77 -26.32
CA ASP A 382 38.35 -17.66 -25.79
C ASP A 382 38.01 -18.67 -26.88
N SER A 383 38.30 -19.92 -26.56
CA SER A 383 37.91 -21.11 -27.28
C SER A 383 36.43 -21.07 -27.62
N ASP A 384 36.11 -21.40 -28.87
CA ASP A 384 34.76 -21.74 -29.32
C ASP A 384 34.22 -22.87 -28.42
N ASP A 385 33.39 -22.52 -27.44
CA ASP A 385 32.49 -23.44 -26.76
C ASP A 385 31.09 -22.86 -26.95
N ASP A 386 30.36 -23.46 -27.89
CA ASP A 386 28.95 -23.19 -28.12
C ASP A 386 28.18 -23.58 -26.86
N SER A 387 27.91 -22.61 -26.00
CA SER A 387 26.92 -22.73 -24.93
C SER A 387 26.05 -21.48 -24.92
N ASP A 388 24.82 -21.67 -25.37
CA ASP A 388 23.72 -20.73 -25.24
C ASP A 388 23.55 -20.24 -23.79
N GLY A 389 23.20 -18.95 -23.64
CA GLY A 389 22.51 -18.42 -22.46
C GLY A 389 23.32 -17.48 -21.55
N ASP A 390 23.24 -16.18 -21.83
CA ASP A 390 22.84 -15.10 -20.89
C ASP A 390 23.54 -13.76 -21.23
N GLU A 391 22.77 -12.84 -21.83
CA GLU A 391 23.18 -11.45 -22.05
C GLU A 391 23.33 -10.71 -20.71
N VAL A 392 24.57 -10.42 -20.30
CA VAL A 392 24.85 -9.48 -19.20
C VAL A 392 25.17 -8.10 -19.79
N THR A 393 24.16 -7.23 -19.86
CA THR A 393 24.32 -5.84 -20.31
C THR A 393 25.06 -5.01 -19.24
N SER A 394 26.36 -4.75 -19.47
CA SER A 394 27.15 -3.81 -18.66
C SER A 394 27.32 -2.48 -19.41
N ALA A 395 26.57 -1.45 -19.00
CA ALA A 395 26.58 -0.13 -19.62
C ALA A 395 27.90 0.64 -19.39
N ILE A 396 28.39 1.31 -20.45
CA ILE A 396 29.54 2.24 -20.44
C ILE A 396 29.05 3.64 -20.03
N HIS A 397 29.62 4.23 -18.98
CA HIS A 397 29.35 5.62 -18.57
C HIS A 397 30.39 6.59 -19.18
N MET A 398 29.95 7.60 -19.93
CA MET A 398 30.82 8.68 -20.43
C MET A 398 30.77 9.89 -19.50
N VAL A 399 31.93 10.38 -19.03
CA VAL A 399 32.06 11.62 -18.24
C VAL A 399 32.83 12.67 -19.05
N ASN A 400 32.25 13.86 -19.19
CA ASN A 400 32.86 14.97 -19.92
C ASN A 400 33.58 15.91 -18.93
N VAL A 401 34.90 16.06 -19.04
CA VAL A 401 35.70 16.92 -18.15
C VAL A 401 36.10 18.20 -18.88
N ASN A 402 35.49 19.32 -18.50
CA ASN A 402 35.93 20.65 -18.94
C ASN A 402 37.10 21.12 -18.07
N THR A 403 38.24 21.41 -18.68
CA THR A 403 39.31 22.22 -18.06
C THR A 403 39.70 23.37 -18.96
N SER A 404 39.81 24.54 -18.34
CA SER A 404 40.14 25.83 -18.94
C SER A 404 41.64 25.88 -19.28
N GLU A 405 41.96 25.77 -20.57
CA GLU A 405 42.96 26.58 -21.30
C GLU A 405 43.14 25.98 -22.70
N GLY A 406 43.18 26.84 -23.71
CA GLY A 406 42.94 26.48 -25.12
C GLY A 406 43.85 25.38 -25.67
N ARG A 407 43.30 24.17 -25.82
CA ARG A 407 43.67 23.13 -26.80
C ARG A 407 42.49 22.16 -26.95
N LYS A 408 42.23 21.69 -28.17
CA LYS A 408 41.09 20.82 -28.56
C LYS A 408 40.95 19.61 -27.60
N GLY A 409 39.82 19.50 -26.92
CA GLY A 409 39.51 18.39 -26.01
C GLY A 409 39.13 17.11 -26.76
N GLY A 410 39.78 16.01 -26.42
CA GLY A 410 39.42 14.65 -26.84
C GLY A 410 38.73 13.90 -25.70
N SER A 411 37.81 13.02 -26.06
CA SER A 411 37.15 12.06 -25.16
C SER A 411 38.16 10.99 -24.69
N VAL A 412 38.23 10.75 -23.38
CA VAL A 412 39.04 9.67 -22.79
C VAL A 412 38.10 8.63 -22.16
N ALA A 413 38.17 7.40 -22.64
CA ALA A 413 37.52 6.26 -22.02
C ALA A 413 38.32 5.83 -20.77
N VAL A 414 37.72 5.93 -19.58
CA VAL A 414 38.31 5.39 -18.35
C VAL A 414 37.66 4.03 -18.08
N LYS A 415 38.42 2.95 -18.31
CA LYS A 415 38.04 1.60 -17.89
C LYS A 415 38.32 1.46 -16.39
N VAL A 416 37.28 1.41 -15.56
CA VAL A 416 37.44 1.03 -14.15
C VAL A 416 37.66 -0.47 -14.09
N VAL A 417 38.91 -0.89 -14.14
CA VAL A 417 39.31 -2.26 -13.86
C VAL A 417 39.36 -2.42 -12.33
N LYS A 418 38.40 -3.17 -11.75
CA LYS A 418 38.58 -3.74 -10.41
C LYS A 418 39.80 -4.67 -10.48
N HIS A 419 40.93 -4.20 -9.97
CA HIS A 419 42.08 -5.07 -9.72
C HIS A 419 41.80 -5.84 -8.43
N ASP A 420 41.63 -7.15 -8.52
CA ASP A 420 41.84 -8.03 -7.38
C ASP A 420 43.33 -8.03 -7.05
N ILE A 421 43.62 -7.73 -5.78
CA ILE A 421 44.97 -7.72 -5.21
C ILE A 421 45.36 -9.17 -4.89
N PRO A 422 46.42 -9.76 -5.50
CA PRO A 422 46.99 -10.98 -4.97
C PRO A 422 47.90 -10.65 -3.77
N MET A 423 47.54 -11.14 -2.58
CA MET A 423 48.47 -11.23 -1.46
C MET A 423 49.65 -12.14 -1.82
N THR A 424 50.86 -11.59 -1.83
CA THR A 424 52.10 -12.38 -1.91
C THR A 424 52.57 -12.71 -0.48
N THR A 425 52.44 -13.96 -0.05
CA THR A 425 53.18 -14.46 1.12
C THR A 425 54.46 -15.14 0.66
N SER A 426 55.57 -14.57 1.13
CA SER A 426 56.95 -14.99 0.86
C SER A 426 57.22 -16.43 1.32
N HIS A 427 57.72 -17.28 0.44
CA HIS A 427 58.34 -18.55 0.82
C HIS A 427 59.75 -18.31 1.42
N LYS A 428 60.05 -18.97 2.56
CA LYS A 428 61.40 -19.34 2.98
C LYS A 428 61.48 -20.85 3.21
N THR A 429 62.23 -21.50 2.33
CA THR A 429 63.18 -22.62 2.52
C THR A 429 62.92 -23.72 3.57
N ASN A 430 62.91 -24.96 3.04
CA ASN A 430 63.72 -26.13 3.46
C ASN A 430 63.14 -27.28 4.36
N PHE A 431 63.39 -28.52 3.85
CA PHE A 431 63.79 -29.78 4.53
C PHE A 431 62.73 -30.78 5.06
N PHE A 432 62.18 -31.65 4.20
CA PHE A 432 62.34 -33.15 4.17
C PHE A 432 61.21 -33.86 3.36
N LYS A 433 61.63 -34.91 2.60
CA LYS A 433 60.96 -36.13 2.04
C LYS A 433 59.42 -36.26 2.21
N GLN A 434 58.62 -36.84 1.32
CA GLN A 434 58.79 -37.81 0.22
C GLN A 434 57.49 -37.82 -0.62
N ALA A 435 57.56 -38.21 -1.89
CA ALA A 435 56.46 -38.19 -2.84
C ALA A 435 55.28 -39.12 -2.47
N SER A 436 54.06 -38.60 -2.55
CA SER A 436 52.89 -39.36 -3.00
C SER A 436 52.34 -38.69 -4.26
N VAL A 437 52.17 -39.49 -5.31
CA VAL A 437 51.61 -39.07 -6.59
C VAL A 437 50.17 -38.64 -6.34
N LYS A 438 49.86 -37.35 -6.56
CA LYS A 438 48.48 -36.84 -6.59
C LYS A 438 48.11 -36.57 -8.04
N PHE A 439 47.12 -37.30 -8.53
CA PHE A 439 46.41 -36.96 -9.75
C PHE A 439 45.77 -35.57 -9.60
N PRO A 440 45.67 -34.76 -10.67
CA PRO A 440 44.88 -33.54 -10.63
C PRO A 440 43.41 -33.92 -10.39
N MET A 441 42.95 -33.78 -9.15
CA MET A 441 41.53 -33.71 -8.84
C MET A 441 41.10 -32.27 -9.08
N PHE A 442 40.12 -32.09 -9.96
CA PHE A 442 39.42 -30.83 -10.11
C PHE A 442 38.83 -30.40 -8.76
N PRO A 443 38.76 -29.09 -8.48
CA PRO A 443 38.09 -28.59 -7.29
C PRO A 443 36.61 -29.02 -7.33
N ALA A 444 36.26 -30.02 -6.52
CA ALA A 444 34.87 -30.35 -6.25
C ALA A 444 34.33 -29.28 -5.28
N ILE A 445 33.47 -28.42 -5.79
CA ILE A 445 32.67 -27.53 -4.95
C ILE A 445 31.68 -28.44 -4.20
N GLU A 446 31.90 -28.65 -2.90
CA GLU A 446 30.92 -29.33 -2.06
C GLU A 446 29.68 -28.43 -1.92
N THR A 447 28.66 -28.71 -2.73
CA THR A 447 27.33 -28.12 -2.57
C THR A 447 26.68 -28.71 -1.32
N LYS A 448 26.49 -27.88 -0.29
CA LYS A 448 25.71 -28.28 0.89
C LYS A 448 24.26 -28.54 0.47
N MET A 449 23.87 -29.80 0.50
CA MET A 449 22.49 -30.25 0.29
C MET A 449 21.60 -29.69 1.41
N LYS A 450 20.62 -28.85 1.07
CA LYS A 450 19.60 -28.39 2.04
C LYS A 450 18.53 -29.47 2.17
N MET A 451 18.51 -30.17 3.30
CA MET A 451 17.40 -31.02 3.71
C MET A 451 16.37 -30.15 4.46
N ASP A 452 15.09 -30.45 4.28
CA ASP A 452 14.03 -29.89 5.13
C ASP A 452 13.99 -30.60 6.50
N ASP A 453 13.17 -30.08 7.43
CA ASP A 453 13.02 -30.62 8.79
C ASP A 453 12.46 -32.05 8.85
N TYR A 454 12.09 -32.64 7.70
CA TYR A 454 11.54 -33.99 7.57
C TYR A 454 12.42 -34.93 6.74
N GLY A 455 13.63 -34.52 6.34
CA GLY A 455 14.64 -35.37 5.73
C GLY A 455 14.43 -35.66 4.23
N MET A 456 13.59 -34.88 3.54
CA MET A 456 13.44 -34.96 2.09
C MET A 456 14.47 -34.05 1.41
N VAL A 457 15.04 -34.57 0.32
CA VAL A 457 16.00 -33.83 -0.51
C VAL A 457 15.21 -32.88 -1.40
N LEU A 458 15.35 -31.57 -1.18
CA LEU A 458 14.81 -30.58 -2.13
C LEU A 458 15.58 -30.66 -3.45
N ARG A 459 14.93 -31.13 -4.52
CA ARG A 459 15.38 -30.94 -5.90
C ARG A 459 14.84 -29.60 -6.39
N PRO A 460 15.69 -28.59 -6.66
CA PRO A 460 15.24 -27.29 -7.16
C PRO A 460 14.39 -27.40 -8.42
N ASP A 461 14.66 -28.40 -9.26
CA ASP A 461 13.98 -28.65 -10.54
C ASP A 461 12.52 -29.14 -10.38
N GLU A 462 12.13 -29.63 -9.20
CA GLU A 462 10.74 -30.02 -8.91
C GLU A 462 9.90 -28.87 -8.32
N PHE A 463 10.55 -27.75 -7.95
CA PHE A 463 9.90 -26.56 -7.38
C PHE A 463 10.11 -25.29 -8.21
N LEU A 464 10.88 -25.37 -9.30
CA LEU A 464 10.76 -24.43 -10.41
C LEU A 464 9.37 -24.65 -11.02
N VAL A 465 8.39 -23.89 -10.52
CA VAL A 465 7.23 -23.52 -11.34
C VAL A 465 7.85 -22.97 -12.61
N ILE A 466 7.69 -23.74 -13.69
CA ILE A 466 8.11 -23.41 -15.03
C ILE A 466 7.73 -21.94 -15.25
N ASN A 467 8.74 -21.08 -15.34
CA ASN A 467 8.61 -19.76 -15.94
C ASN A 467 8.26 -20.05 -17.40
N ASP A 468 6.98 -20.25 -17.63
CA ASP A 468 6.43 -20.45 -18.95
C ASP A 468 6.61 -19.13 -19.71
N PRO A 469 7.40 -19.08 -20.80
CA PRO A 469 7.57 -17.87 -21.60
C PRO A 469 6.25 -17.37 -22.19
N THR A 470 5.21 -18.19 -22.17
CA THR A 470 3.84 -17.78 -22.54
C THR A 470 3.26 -16.74 -21.58
N MET A 471 3.71 -16.62 -20.33
CA MET A 471 3.15 -15.62 -19.39
C MET A 471 3.61 -14.18 -19.69
N GLY A 472 4.80 -14.01 -20.28
CA GLY A 472 5.26 -12.72 -20.82
C GLY A 472 4.71 -12.44 -22.22
N ALA A 473 4.57 -13.49 -23.04
CA ALA A 473 3.94 -13.40 -24.34
C ALA A 473 2.43 -13.11 -24.27
N VAL A 474 1.72 -13.49 -23.20
CA VAL A 474 0.31 -13.13 -23.00
C VAL A 474 0.15 -11.64 -22.66
N ALA A 475 1.12 -11.03 -21.97
CA ALA A 475 1.13 -9.58 -21.74
C ALA A 475 1.51 -8.80 -23.01
N ALA A 476 2.41 -9.33 -23.84
CA ALA A 476 2.76 -8.76 -25.14
C ALA A 476 1.66 -8.98 -26.20
N ALA A 477 1.02 -10.15 -26.23
CA ALA A 477 -0.11 -10.47 -27.11
C ALA A 477 -1.40 -9.76 -26.68
N ALA A 478 -1.61 -9.50 -25.38
CA ALA A 478 -2.69 -8.61 -24.94
C ALA A 478 -2.45 -7.13 -25.31
N ALA A 479 -1.19 -6.75 -25.56
CA ALA A 479 -0.84 -5.44 -26.10
C ALA A 479 -0.98 -5.35 -27.64
N GLY A 480 -1.06 -6.48 -28.34
CA GLY A 480 -1.35 -6.62 -29.77
C GLY A 480 -2.76 -7.18 -29.98
N GLY A 481 -3.77 -6.30 -30.01
CA GLY A 481 -5.17 -6.71 -30.04
C GLY A 481 -5.53 -7.69 -31.18
N ILE A 482 -5.74 -8.96 -30.83
CA ILE A 482 -6.66 -9.89 -31.49
C ILE A 482 -7.26 -10.79 -30.39
N GLY A 483 -8.54 -10.57 -30.09
CA GLY A 483 -9.36 -11.57 -29.41
C GLY A 483 -9.65 -12.72 -30.37
N GLY A 484 -9.64 -13.95 -29.84
CA GLY A 484 -10.17 -15.12 -30.54
C GLY A 484 -9.20 -16.30 -30.60
N LEU A 485 -9.31 -17.20 -29.62
CA LEU A 485 -9.32 -18.67 -29.75
C LEU A 485 -9.10 -19.33 -28.38
N ILE A 486 -10.12 -19.28 -27.51
CA ILE A 486 -10.27 -20.26 -26.44
C ILE A 486 -11.71 -20.78 -26.54
N GLY A 487 -11.89 -21.75 -27.44
CA GLY A 487 -13.10 -22.53 -27.60
C GLY A 487 -12.70 -23.99 -27.73
N ASP A 488 -13.32 -24.82 -26.90
CA ASP A 488 -13.10 -26.26 -26.78
C ASP A 488 -13.00 -26.98 -28.13
N ILE A 489 -11.84 -27.59 -28.42
CA ILE A 489 -11.69 -28.59 -29.47
C ILE A 489 -11.07 -29.84 -28.83
N GLU A 490 -11.90 -30.86 -28.66
CA GLU A 490 -11.44 -32.25 -28.57
C GLU A 490 -10.58 -32.53 -29.81
N ALA A 491 -9.30 -32.84 -29.60
CA ALA A 491 -8.35 -33.08 -30.68
C ALA A 491 -8.70 -34.37 -31.45
N ASP A 492 -9.19 -34.21 -32.67
CA ASP A 492 -9.13 -35.21 -33.75
C ASP A 492 -7.67 -35.32 -34.25
N PRO A 493 -7.01 -36.50 -34.17
CA PRO A 493 -5.59 -36.63 -34.47
C PRO A 493 -5.31 -36.81 -35.97
N SER A 494 -5.85 -35.94 -36.82
CA SER A 494 -5.61 -36.02 -38.27
C SER A 494 -5.67 -34.67 -38.99
N GLY A 495 -4.77 -33.76 -38.62
CA GLY A 495 -4.60 -32.47 -39.28
C GLY A 495 -3.16 -31.98 -39.25
N VAL A 496 -2.22 -32.77 -39.79
CA VAL A 496 -0.82 -32.37 -39.95
C VAL A 496 -0.75 -31.31 -41.06
N MET A 497 -0.50 -30.05 -40.69
CA MET A 497 0.00 -29.05 -41.64
C MET A 497 1.45 -29.40 -42.01
N PRO A 498 1.90 -29.19 -43.26
CA PRO A 498 3.26 -29.52 -43.66
C PRO A 498 4.24 -28.57 -42.95
N MET A 499 5.20 -29.13 -42.22
CA MET A 499 6.41 -28.42 -41.82
C MET A 499 7.30 -28.27 -43.06
N ASP A 500 7.56 -27.03 -43.48
CA ASP A 500 8.67 -26.74 -44.39
C ASP A 500 9.98 -26.86 -43.59
N GLU A 501 10.77 -27.90 -43.85
CA GLU A 501 11.98 -28.28 -43.09
C GLU A 501 13.25 -27.44 -43.40
N ASP A 502 13.13 -26.29 -44.08
CA ASP A 502 14.29 -25.56 -44.64
C ASP A 502 14.57 -24.17 -44.03
N LYS A 503 13.98 -23.80 -42.89
CA LYS A 503 14.26 -22.49 -42.24
C LYS A 503 15.29 -22.62 -41.12
N THR A 504 16.29 -21.75 -41.13
CA THR A 504 17.31 -21.68 -40.07
C THR A 504 16.76 -20.94 -38.83
N ALA A 505 17.25 -21.26 -37.63
CA ALA A 505 16.81 -20.61 -36.38
C ALA A 505 16.96 -19.08 -36.40
N ASP A 506 17.98 -18.58 -37.13
CA ASP A 506 18.21 -17.15 -37.34
C ASP A 506 17.13 -16.49 -38.22
N GLU A 507 16.61 -17.20 -39.22
CA GLU A 507 15.52 -16.73 -40.07
C GLU A 507 14.19 -16.69 -39.32
N GLU A 508 13.93 -17.65 -38.42
CA GLU A 508 12.74 -17.65 -37.57
C GLU A 508 12.77 -16.52 -36.53
N ALA A 509 13.91 -16.31 -35.87
CA ALA A 509 14.10 -15.18 -34.94
C ALA A 509 13.95 -13.83 -35.64
N ALA A 510 14.52 -13.67 -36.84
CA ALA A 510 14.38 -12.46 -37.63
C ALA A 510 12.92 -12.20 -38.05
N ASN A 511 12.16 -13.26 -38.34
CA ASN A 511 10.76 -13.16 -38.75
C ASN A 511 9.84 -12.84 -37.56
N MET A 512 10.12 -13.38 -36.37
CA MET A 512 9.46 -13.01 -35.10
C MET A 512 9.71 -11.53 -34.75
N GLU A 513 10.96 -11.06 -34.82
CA GLU A 513 11.28 -9.66 -34.55
C GLU A 513 10.65 -8.69 -35.56
N GLU A 514 10.57 -9.05 -36.85
CA GLU A 514 9.84 -8.24 -37.84
C GLU A 514 8.33 -8.20 -37.57
N MET A 515 7.76 -9.26 -37.03
CA MET A 515 6.36 -9.32 -36.63
C MET A 515 6.11 -8.39 -35.43
N GLU A 516 6.99 -8.39 -34.43
CA GLU A 516 6.93 -7.43 -33.32
C GLU A 516 7.10 -5.97 -33.77
N ASP A 517 7.98 -5.72 -34.75
CA ASP A 517 8.18 -4.38 -35.29
C ASP A 517 6.94 -3.86 -36.03
N ARG A 518 6.21 -4.75 -36.71
CA ARG A 518 4.92 -4.42 -37.32
C ARG A 518 3.87 -4.09 -36.26
N GLU A 519 3.85 -4.80 -35.15
CA GLU A 519 2.91 -4.54 -34.04
C GLU A 519 3.23 -3.23 -33.31
N LYS A 520 4.51 -2.87 -33.19
CA LYS A 520 4.96 -1.62 -32.55
C LYS A 520 4.74 -0.39 -33.44
N ALA A 521 4.62 -0.58 -34.76
CA ALA A 521 4.44 0.48 -35.77
C ALA A 521 3.06 1.15 -35.66
N THR A 522 2.99 2.24 -34.89
CA THR A 522 1.72 2.93 -34.58
C THR A 522 1.86 4.44 -34.63
N LYS A 523 0.75 5.15 -34.88
CA LYS A 523 0.66 6.62 -34.80
C LYS A 523 -0.57 7.04 -33.99
N TYR A 524 -0.53 8.26 -33.46
CA TYR A 524 -1.66 8.88 -32.79
C TYR A 524 -2.43 9.77 -33.77
N ILE A 525 -3.73 9.52 -33.91
CA ILE A 525 -4.66 10.44 -34.57
C ILE A 525 -5.32 11.28 -33.49
N VAL A 526 -5.54 12.55 -33.80
CA VAL A 526 -6.23 13.51 -32.95
C VAL A 526 -7.54 13.90 -33.64
N GLU A 527 -8.66 13.66 -32.97
CA GLU A 527 -10.00 14.02 -33.44
C GLU A 527 -10.66 14.95 -32.42
N ASP A 528 -11.18 16.08 -32.90
CA ASP A 528 -11.99 16.97 -32.08
C ASP A 528 -13.45 16.48 -32.12
N LEU A 529 -13.93 15.99 -30.97
CA LEU A 529 -15.27 15.44 -30.81
C LEU A 529 -16.09 16.35 -29.90
N HIS A 530 -17.21 16.84 -30.42
CA HIS A 530 -18.24 17.50 -29.63
C HIS A 530 -19.26 16.45 -29.17
N LEU A 531 -19.37 16.23 -27.86
CA LEU A 531 -20.19 15.19 -27.26
C LEU A 531 -21.31 15.80 -26.41
N SER A 532 -22.56 15.53 -26.79
CA SER A 532 -23.75 15.92 -26.01
C SER A 532 -24.17 14.77 -25.08
N VAL A 533 -23.81 14.86 -23.80
CA VAL A 533 -24.12 13.84 -22.79
C VAL A 533 -25.61 13.85 -22.42
N LYS A 534 -26.36 12.87 -22.92
CA LYS A 534 -27.81 12.67 -22.67
C LYS A 534 -28.10 11.53 -21.70
N CYS A 535 -27.15 10.62 -21.47
CA CYS A 535 -27.28 9.52 -20.54
C CYS A 535 -27.50 10.01 -19.09
N LYS A 536 -28.11 9.18 -18.25
CA LYS A 536 -28.33 9.49 -16.84
C LYS A 536 -27.03 9.36 -16.05
N ILE A 537 -26.56 10.46 -15.45
CA ILE A 537 -25.40 10.44 -14.56
C ILE A 537 -25.88 10.41 -13.11
N LYS A 538 -25.35 9.47 -12.31
CA LYS A 538 -25.66 9.35 -10.88
C LYS A 538 -24.36 9.12 -10.09
N PHE A 539 -24.22 9.79 -8.96
CA PHE A 539 -23.18 9.51 -7.97
C PHE A 539 -23.79 8.80 -6.76
N ILE A 540 -23.16 7.73 -6.31
CA ILE A 540 -23.52 6.97 -5.12
C ILE A 540 -22.23 6.71 -4.34
N ASP A 541 -22.12 7.24 -3.12
CA ASP A 541 -20.90 7.11 -2.32
C ASP A 541 -20.66 5.65 -1.89
N PHE A 542 -19.67 5.01 -2.50
CA PHE A 542 -19.24 3.63 -2.21
C PHE A 542 -17.71 3.54 -2.09
N GLU A 543 -17.06 4.63 -1.69
CA GLU A 543 -15.60 4.75 -1.58
C GLU A 543 -15.01 3.91 -0.46
N GLY A 544 -15.82 3.54 0.54
CA GLY A 544 -15.33 2.80 1.70
C GLY A 544 -14.33 3.63 2.51
N LEU A 545 -14.71 4.84 2.91
CA LEU A 545 -13.93 5.76 3.73
C LEU A 545 -14.75 6.23 4.92
N SER A 546 -14.08 6.64 6.00
CA SER A 546 -14.75 7.16 7.21
C SER A 546 -15.38 8.53 6.95
N ASP A 547 -16.51 8.80 7.61
CA ASP A 547 -17.18 10.11 7.58
C ASP A 547 -16.71 11.00 8.73
N MET A 548 -17.02 12.29 8.66
CA MET A 548 -16.58 13.28 9.66
C MET A 548 -16.92 12.89 11.10
N THR A 549 -18.13 12.39 11.34
CA THR A 549 -18.61 12.04 12.69
C THR A 549 -17.76 10.93 13.30
N SER A 550 -17.49 9.90 12.50
CA SER A 550 -16.70 8.74 12.93
C SER A 550 -15.23 9.12 13.07
N MET A 551 -14.67 9.88 12.13
CA MET A 551 -13.31 10.40 12.25
C MET A 551 -13.15 11.22 13.54
N SER A 552 -14.04 12.16 13.82
CA SER A 552 -14.01 12.97 15.05
C SER A 552 -14.05 12.09 16.31
N THR A 553 -14.92 11.08 16.33
CA THR A 553 -15.03 10.13 17.46
C THR A 553 -13.75 9.31 17.65
N ILE A 554 -13.18 8.80 16.56
CA ILE A 554 -11.93 8.00 16.58
C ILE A 554 -10.77 8.86 17.08
N LEU A 555 -10.66 10.08 16.57
CA LEU A 555 -9.61 11.03 16.94
C LEU A 555 -9.76 11.47 18.40
N GLN A 556 -10.98 11.72 18.87
CA GLN A 556 -11.27 12.04 20.27
C GLN A 556 -10.84 10.91 21.21
N GLN A 557 -11.13 9.65 20.85
CA GLN A 557 -10.73 8.49 21.65
C GLN A 557 -9.20 8.29 21.65
N MET A 558 -8.54 8.52 20.51
CA MET A 558 -7.09 8.37 20.39
C MET A 558 -6.33 9.49 21.11
N ALA A 559 -6.90 10.70 21.16
CA ALA A 559 -6.34 11.89 21.80
C ALA A 559 -4.86 12.17 21.44
N PRO A 560 -4.51 12.32 20.14
CA PRO A 560 -3.15 12.63 19.71
C PRO A 560 -2.65 13.95 20.31
N ARG A 561 -1.34 14.06 20.60
CA ARG A 561 -0.76 15.31 21.13
C ARG A 561 -0.69 16.42 20.09
N GLN A 562 -0.38 16.04 18.86
CA GLN A 562 -0.37 16.92 17.70
C GLN A 562 -0.99 16.20 16.49
N THR A 563 -1.77 16.92 15.71
CA THR A 563 -2.45 16.41 14.52
C THR A 563 -2.16 17.29 13.32
N VAL A 564 -1.69 16.71 12.23
CA VAL A 564 -1.49 17.36 10.94
C VAL A 564 -2.57 16.87 10.00
N LEU A 565 -3.34 17.80 9.44
CA LEU A 565 -4.37 17.49 8.46
C LEU A 565 -3.80 17.63 7.04
N VAL A 566 -3.89 16.55 6.27
CA VAL A 566 -3.47 16.49 4.86
C VAL A 566 -4.65 16.06 3.99
N HIS A 567 -4.41 15.86 2.69
CA HIS A 567 -5.32 15.22 1.74
C HIS A 567 -6.79 15.64 1.89
N GLY A 568 -7.10 16.90 1.57
CA GLY A 568 -8.45 17.44 1.64
C GLY A 568 -8.57 18.81 0.99
N THR A 569 -9.80 19.21 0.66
CA THR A 569 -10.04 20.57 0.15
C THR A 569 -9.88 21.60 1.26
N GLU A 570 -9.47 22.82 0.94
CA GLU A 570 -9.29 23.89 1.94
C GLU A 570 -10.53 24.07 2.84
N LYS A 571 -11.72 23.97 2.25
CA LYS A 571 -12.99 24.04 2.98
C LYS A 571 -13.13 22.86 3.96
N ALA A 572 -12.86 21.64 3.51
CA ALA A 572 -12.97 20.43 4.31
C ALA A 572 -11.98 20.43 5.49
N THR A 573 -10.72 20.79 5.22
CA THR A 573 -9.66 20.86 6.24
C THR A 573 -9.96 21.91 7.31
N ARG A 574 -10.50 23.07 6.93
CA ARG A 574 -10.91 24.12 7.90
C ARG A 574 -12.06 23.66 8.79
N VAL A 575 -13.05 22.95 8.24
CA VAL A 575 -14.19 22.42 9.01
C VAL A 575 -13.69 21.38 10.01
N MET A 576 -12.83 20.45 9.58
CA MET A 576 -12.26 19.42 10.46
C MET A 576 -11.39 20.01 11.56
N SER A 577 -10.54 20.98 11.23
CA SER A 577 -9.71 21.66 12.23
C SER A 577 -10.56 22.37 13.29
N LYS A 578 -11.66 23.02 12.89
CA LYS A 578 -12.58 23.68 13.82
C LYS A 578 -13.27 22.67 14.75
N GLU A 579 -13.73 21.54 14.19
CA GLU A 579 -14.37 20.47 14.95
C GLU A 579 -13.39 19.88 15.99
N LEU A 580 -12.19 19.48 15.56
CA LEU A 580 -11.17 18.91 16.43
C LEU A 580 -10.69 19.88 17.51
N SER A 581 -10.56 21.17 17.18
CA SER A 581 -10.17 22.20 18.16
C SER A 581 -11.27 22.49 19.19
N SER A 582 -12.52 22.13 18.90
CA SER A 582 -13.64 22.26 19.85
C SER A 582 -13.72 21.11 20.85
N LEU A 583 -13.04 19.99 20.57
CA LEU A 583 -13.01 18.84 21.45
C LEU A 583 -12.18 19.16 22.70
N LYS A 584 -12.71 18.76 23.86
CA LYS A 584 -12.04 18.96 25.15
C LYS A 584 -10.74 18.14 25.21
N ASP A 585 -9.67 18.77 25.69
CA ASP A 585 -8.35 18.15 25.90
C ASP A 585 -7.69 17.58 24.61
N PHE A 586 -8.10 18.06 23.43
CA PHE A 586 -7.50 17.67 22.15
C PHE A 586 -6.18 18.41 21.87
N GLY A 587 -5.23 17.73 21.24
CA GLY A 587 -3.91 18.24 20.91
C GLY A 587 -3.89 19.38 19.88
N LYS A 588 -2.70 19.91 19.60
CA LYS A 588 -2.51 21.00 18.62
C LYS A 588 -2.83 20.49 17.20
N VAL A 589 -3.71 21.18 16.48
CA VAL A 589 -4.01 20.90 15.06
C VAL A 589 -3.20 21.83 14.16
N VAL A 590 -2.54 21.27 13.14
CA VAL A 590 -1.71 21.97 12.16
C VAL A 590 -2.26 21.72 10.75
N ILE A 591 -2.32 22.79 9.94
CA ILE A 591 -2.77 22.75 8.54
C ILE A 591 -1.63 23.30 7.68
N PRO A 592 -0.76 22.44 7.12
CA PRO A 592 0.33 22.88 6.26
C PRO A 592 -0.17 23.30 4.87
N LEU A 593 0.44 24.33 4.29
CA LEU A 593 0.23 24.67 2.87
C LEU A 593 1.14 23.81 1.97
N LEU A 594 0.78 23.73 0.69
CA LEU A 594 1.57 22.99 -0.29
C LEU A 594 2.97 23.61 -0.43
N GLY A 595 4.02 22.82 -0.16
CA GLY A 595 5.42 23.25 -0.16
C GLY A 595 5.90 23.87 1.16
N GLU A 596 5.05 23.99 2.18
CA GLU A 596 5.43 24.55 3.48
C GLU A 596 6.04 23.47 4.40
N VAL A 597 7.18 23.80 5.02
CA VAL A 597 7.80 22.95 6.04
C VAL A 597 7.26 23.34 7.42
N SER A 598 6.43 22.48 8.01
CA SER A 598 5.90 22.68 9.35
C SER A 598 6.78 22.05 10.42
N ASN A 599 7.19 22.83 11.42
CA ASN A 599 7.88 22.28 12.60
C ASN A 599 6.83 21.72 13.58
N VAL A 600 6.83 20.39 13.70
CA VAL A 600 5.92 19.60 14.55
C VAL A 600 6.71 18.86 15.63
N THR A 601 7.89 19.37 16.00
CA THR A 601 8.67 18.81 17.10
C THR A 601 8.03 19.18 18.43
N SER A 602 7.95 18.22 19.34
CA SER A 602 7.60 18.47 20.74
C SER A 602 8.89 18.64 21.55
N ASP A 603 9.00 19.68 22.37
CA ASP A 603 10.16 19.95 23.24
C ASP A 603 10.20 18.99 24.45
N LEU A 604 10.10 17.68 24.20
CA LEU A 604 10.21 16.65 25.21
C LEU A 604 11.61 16.07 25.17
N ASN A 605 12.45 16.51 26.10
CA ASN A 605 13.74 15.88 26.32
C ASN A 605 13.52 14.53 27.02
N ILE A 606 13.44 13.46 26.23
CA ILE A 606 13.32 12.09 26.72
C ILE A 606 14.73 11.59 27.07
N TYR A 607 14.93 11.20 28.33
CA TYR A 607 16.17 10.58 28.79
C TYR A 607 15.89 9.15 29.25
N GLN A 608 16.63 8.19 28.69
CA GLN A 608 16.55 6.81 29.13
C GLN A 608 17.43 6.61 30.38
N VAL A 609 16.82 6.26 31.50
CA VAL A 609 17.49 6.01 32.79
C VAL A 609 17.25 4.57 33.22
N ARG A 610 18.30 3.88 33.68
CA ARG A 610 18.20 2.53 34.24
C ARG A 610 17.98 2.61 35.76
N LEU A 611 16.98 1.91 36.28
CA LEU A 611 16.79 1.73 37.73
C LEU A 611 17.85 0.74 38.27
N ALA A 612 18.50 1.07 39.40
CA ALA A 612 19.36 0.13 40.11
C ALA A 612 18.54 -0.99 40.76
N ASP A 613 19.08 -2.21 40.77
CA ASP A 613 18.38 -3.40 41.29
C ASP A 613 17.98 -3.25 42.77
N SER A 614 18.78 -2.50 43.54
CA SER A 614 18.51 -2.15 44.95
C SER A 614 17.33 -1.20 45.12
N LEU A 615 17.15 -0.24 44.20
CA LEU A 615 15.99 0.65 44.20
C LEU A 615 14.74 -0.10 43.75
N ALA A 616 14.84 -0.90 42.68
CA ALA A 616 13.73 -1.71 42.18
C ALA A 616 13.18 -2.68 43.24
N SER A 617 14.05 -3.29 44.04
CA SER A 617 13.65 -4.19 45.13
C SER A 617 13.04 -3.47 46.34
N SER A 618 13.21 -2.15 46.46
CA SER A 618 12.66 -1.35 47.56
C SER A 618 11.27 -0.75 47.26
N LEU A 619 10.76 -0.91 46.03
CA LEU A 619 9.48 -0.38 45.60
C LEU A 619 8.32 -1.13 46.25
N SER A 620 7.49 -0.43 47.01
CA SER A 620 6.19 -0.95 47.46
C SER A 620 5.15 -0.68 46.37
N MET A 621 4.76 -1.71 45.62
CA MET A 621 3.73 -1.62 44.60
C MET A 621 2.34 -1.64 45.24
N GLN A 622 1.48 -0.67 44.88
CA GLN A 622 0.06 -0.67 45.17
C GLN A 622 -0.73 -1.01 43.91
N THR A 623 -1.64 -1.97 44.00
CA THR A 623 -2.51 -2.34 42.89
C THR A 623 -3.67 -1.35 42.77
N TYR A 624 -3.85 -0.80 41.57
CA TYR A 624 -4.96 0.06 41.19
C TYR A 624 -5.81 -0.59 40.10
N LEU A 625 -7.13 -0.51 40.24
CA LEU A 625 -8.09 -1.06 39.27
C LEU A 625 -8.75 0.07 38.49
N PHE A 626 -8.39 0.23 37.22
CA PHE A 626 -9.05 1.17 36.30
C PHE A 626 -9.80 0.40 35.21
N GLY A 627 -11.13 0.49 35.22
CA GLY A 627 -11.96 -0.36 34.35
C GLY A 627 -11.80 -1.84 34.69
N GLU A 628 -11.37 -2.64 33.71
CA GLU A 628 -11.02 -4.06 33.82
C GLU A 628 -9.51 -4.30 33.97
N ASN A 629 -8.68 -3.26 33.83
CA ASN A 629 -7.23 -3.39 33.87
C ASN A 629 -6.68 -3.16 35.30
N THR A 630 -5.75 -4.03 35.69
CA THR A 630 -4.94 -3.91 36.91
C THR A 630 -3.64 -3.16 36.61
N TYR A 631 -3.40 -2.07 37.33
CA TYR A 631 -2.15 -1.30 37.30
C TYR A 631 -1.42 -1.45 38.63
N GLU A 632 -0.10 -1.35 38.62
CA GLU A 632 0.72 -1.28 39.83
C GLU A 632 1.39 0.09 39.90
N LEU A 633 1.24 0.77 41.03
CA LEU A 633 1.73 2.12 41.25
C LEU A 633 2.68 2.14 42.44
N SER A 634 3.79 2.86 42.30
CA SER A 634 4.73 3.06 43.41
C SER A 634 5.40 4.41 43.28
N TRP A 635 5.65 5.06 44.42
CA TRP A 635 6.46 6.26 44.49
C TRP A 635 7.91 5.90 44.79
N PHE A 636 8.84 6.57 44.10
CA PHE A 636 10.25 6.43 44.37
C PHE A 636 10.99 7.75 44.24
N GLN A 637 12.07 7.85 45.01
CA GLN A 637 13.05 8.91 44.93
C GLN A 637 14.44 8.28 44.80
N GLY A 638 15.24 8.77 43.85
CA GLY A 638 16.55 8.22 43.56
C GLY A 638 17.57 9.31 43.24
N LYS A 639 18.85 9.01 43.44
CA LYS A 639 19.97 9.86 43.04
C LYS A 639 20.46 9.40 41.67
N LEU A 640 20.49 10.32 40.71
CA LEU A 640 20.97 10.02 39.35
C LEU A 640 22.50 9.97 39.33
N ARG A 641 23.05 8.83 38.93
CA ARG A 641 24.48 8.63 38.68
C ARG A 641 24.74 8.69 37.18
N LEU A 642 25.37 9.79 36.75
CA LEU A 642 25.81 9.98 35.38
C LEU A 642 27.10 9.18 35.13
N PRO A 643 27.30 8.60 33.93
CA PRO A 643 28.56 7.95 33.56
C PRO A 643 29.71 8.97 33.56
N ALA A 644 30.88 8.58 34.11
CA ALA A 644 32.03 9.48 34.29
C ALA A 644 32.83 9.77 33.00
N THR A 645 32.55 9.07 31.89
CA THR A 645 33.27 9.22 30.61
C THR A 645 32.29 9.30 29.45
N ALA A 646 32.45 10.33 28.61
CA ALA A 646 31.77 10.42 27.32
C ALA A 646 32.06 9.13 26.50
N PRO A 647 31.05 8.53 25.84
CA PRO A 647 31.26 7.33 25.06
C PRO A 647 32.22 7.63 23.90
N ALA A 648 33.31 6.87 23.80
CA ALA A 648 34.12 6.82 22.59
C ALA A 648 33.26 6.23 21.45
N ALA A 649 33.39 6.78 20.24
CA ALA A 649 32.62 6.37 19.07
C ALA A 649 32.64 4.84 18.88
N GLY A 650 31.46 4.21 18.89
CA GLY A 650 31.29 2.79 18.53
C GLY A 650 31.12 1.78 19.68
N LYS A 651 30.94 2.19 20.95
CA LYS A 651 30.54 1.27 22.04
C LYS A 651 29.25 1.70 22.73
N ARG A 652 28.45 0.69 23.14
CA ARG A 652 27.15 0.80 23.84
C ARG A 652 27.13 1.98 24.82
N THR A 653 26.22 2.92 24.59
CA THR A 653 25.94 4.07 25.45
C THR A 653 25.68 3.57 26.88
N ILE A 654 26.53 3.94 27.83
CA ILE A 654 26.32 3.60 29.24
C ILE A 654 25.16 4.47 29.72
N LEU A 655 24.00 3.87 29.96
CA LEU A 655 22.83 4.58 30.44
C LEU A 655 23.06 5.10 31.87
N PRO A 656 22.58 6.31 32.20
CA PRO A 656 22.60 6.80 33.58
C PRO A 656 21.78 5.89 34.49
N VAL A 657 22.27 5.68 35.72
CA VAL A 657 21.65 4.75 36.68
C VAL A 657 21.05 5.52 37.85
N LEU A 658 19.86 5.13 38.27
CA LEU A 658 19.16 5.72 39.41
C LEU A 658 19.36 4.86 40.66
N ASP A 659 20.12 5.38 41.63
CA ASP A 659 20.48 4.72 42.88
C ASP A 659 19.54 5.13 44.04
N PRO A 660 19.31 4.28 45.06
CA PRO A 660 18.42 4.61 46.17
C PRO A 660 18.99 5.73 47.05
N VAL A 661 18.11 6.62 47.54
CA VAL A 661 18.48 7.69 48.47
C VAL A 661 18.60 7.13 49.89
N ALA A 662 19.60 7.58 50.65
CA ALA A 662 19.75 7.21 52.05
C ALA A 662 18.55 7.72 52.88
N LYS A 663 18.07 6.93 53.85
CA LYS A 663 16.87 7.25 54.67
C LYS A 663 16.87 8.64 55.34
N LYS A 664 18.03 9.28 55.48
CA LYS A 664 18.19 10.62 56.06
C LYS A 664 17.84 11.77 55.11
N ASP A 665 17.96 11.56 53.81
CA ASP A 665 17.69 12.57 52.77
C ASP A 665 16.34 12.35 52.06
N ASN A 666 15.60 11.33 52.48
CA ASN A 666 14.27 11.03 51.96
C ASN A 666 13.27 12.00 52.58
N GLN A 667 12.89 13.05 51.84
CA GLN A 667 11.97 14.08 52.32
C GLN A 667 10.52 13.57 52.41
N GLY A 668 10.25 12.36 51.89
CA GLY A 668 8.90 11.85 51.69
C GLY A 668 8.13 12.70 50.68
N HIS A 669 7.02 12.18 50.17
CA HIS A 669 6.09 12.98 49.36
C HIS A 669 4.74 13.11 50.07
N ARG A 670 3.96 14.10 49.63
CA ARG A 670 2.56 14.20 50.06
C ARG A 670 1.79 13.06 49.41
N PRO A 671 0.95 12.32 50.16
CA PRO A 671 0.20 11.19 49.62
C PRO A 671 -0.66 11.66 48.44
N VAL A 672 -0.50 11.01 47.30
CA VAL A 672 -1.26 11.30 46.08
C VAL A 672 -2.36 10.26 45.93
N PHE A 673 -3.60 10.74 45.91
CA PHE A 673 -4.76 9.88 45.68
C PHE A 673 -4.94 9.71 44.17
N VAL A 674 -4.58 8.53 43.67
CA VAL A 674 -4.73 8.18 42.24
C VAL A 674 -6.01 7.37 42.07
N GLY A 675 -6.91 7.89 41.23
CA GLY A 675 -8.11 7.20 40.77
C GLY A 675 -9.39 8.01 40.87
N GLU A 676 -10.36 7.72 39.99
CA GLU A 676 -11.68 8.33 40.05
C GLU A 676 -12.63 7.50 40.93
N LEU A 677 -13.26 8.15 41.93
CA LEU A 677 -14.32 7.53 42.70
C LEU A 677 -15.63 7.50 41.92
N VAL A 678 -16.07 6.27 41.61
CA VAL A 678 -17.35 5.97 40.97
C VAL A 678 -18.34 5.51 42.03
N MET A 679 -19.36 6.31 42.32
CA MET A 679 -20.32 6.07 43.42
C MET A 679 -21.01 4.69 43.34
N PRO A 680 -21.40 4.16 42.16
CA PRO A 680 -21.88 2.78 42.03
C PRO A 680 -20.90 1.70 42.50
N ARG A 681 -19.58 1.87 42.30
CA ARG A 681 -18.56 0.91 42.76
C ARG A 681 -18.44 0.94 44.27
N ILE A 682 -18.43 2.14 44.86
CA ILE A 682 -18.43 2.34 46.32
C ILE A 682 -19.67 1.67 46.93
N ARG A 683 -20.85 1.85 46.34
CA ARG A 683 -22.09 1.20 46.79
C ARG A 683 -21.95 -0.33 46.82
N LYS A 684 -21.41 -0.92 45.75
CA LYS A 684 -21.19 -2.37 45.66
C LYS A 684 -20.18 -2.85 46.73
N ALA A 685 -19.11 -2.10 46.96
CA ALA A 685 -18.11 -2.42 47.98
C ALA A 685 -18.67 -2.33 49.41
N LEU A 686 -19.50 -1.33 49.70
CA LEU A 686 -20.15 -1.15 50.99
C LEU A 686 -21.20 -2.23 51.27
N ASN A 687 -22.02 -2.57 50.27
CA ASN A 687 -22.98 -3.67 50.40
C ASN A 687 -22.26 -5.02 50.60
N GLY A 688 -21.08 -5.22 49.98
CA GLY A 688 -20.25 -6.41 50.19
C GLY A 688 -19.64 -6.50 51.60
N ALA A 689 -19.57 -5.38 52.32
CA ALA A 689 -19.11 -5.29 53.70
C ALA A 689 -20.27 -5.25 54.72
N ASP A 690 -21.48 -5.64 54.29
CA ASP A 690 -22.72 -5.71 55.10
C ASP A 690 -23.23 -4.34 55.62
N ILE A 691 -22.88 -3.24 54.93
CA ILE A 691 -23.36 -1.88 55.22
C ILE A 691 -24.50 -1.56 54.26
N LYS A 692 -25.68 -1.19 54.78
CA LYS A 692 -26.84 -0.86 53.94
C LYS A 692 -26.65 0.50 53.29
N THR A 693 -26.86 0.58 51.97
CA THR A 693 -26.65 1.82 51.21
C THR A 693 -27.85 2.25 50.37
N GLU A 694 -28.25 3.51 50.52
CA GLU A 694 -29.34 4.16 49.78
C GLU A 694 -28.87 5.46 49.13
N PHE A 695 -29.37 5.74 47.92
CA PHE A 695 -29.09 7.00 47.22
C PHE A 695 -30.23 7.98 47.45
N ILE A 696 -29.93 9.12 48.08
CA ILE A 696 -30.89 10.20 48.32
C ILE A 696 -30.31 11.49 47.75
N GLY A 697 -30.92 12.04 46.70
CA GLY A 697 -30.54 13.35 46.15
C GLY A 697 -29.08 13.46 45.66
N GLY A 698 -28.49 12.38 45.15
CA GLY A 698 -27.09 12.35 44.70
C GLY A 698 -26.05 12.11 45.81
N VAL A 699 -26.51 11.88 47.05
CA VAL A 699 -25.68 11.50 48.20
C VAL A 699 -25.91 10.02 48.51
N LEU A 700 -24.83 9.30 48.80
CA LEU A 700 -24.91 7.89 49.21
C LEU A 700 -24.95 7.81 50.74
N VAL A 701 -26.09 7.42 51.28
CA VAL A 701 -26.33 7.28 52.72
C VAL A 701 -26.07 5.82 53.12
N CYS A 702 -25.23 5.62 54.13
CA CYS A 702 -24.78 4.34 54.64
C CYS A 702 -25.33 4.14 56.06
N ASP A 703 -26.07 3.05 56.29
CA ASP A 703 -26.74 2.68 57.54
C ASP A 703 -27.56 3.83 58.18
N GLU A 704 -28.14 4.71 57.36
CA GLU A 704 -28.90 5.90 57.78
C GLU A 704 -28.12 6.93 58.63
N ILE A 705 -26.81 6.71 58.85
CA ILE A 705 -25.99 7.48 59.80
C ILE A 705 -24.88 8.26 59.10
N ILE A 706 -24.33 7.76 57.98
CA ILE A 706 -23.17 8.35 57.30
C ILE A 706 -23.54 8.71 55.86
N ALA A 707 -23.21 9.93 55.45
CA ALA A 707 -23.41 10.44 54.10
C ALA A 707 -22.08 10.57 53.35
N VAL A 708 -21.99 9.96 52.16
CA VAL A 708 -20.87 10.10 51.21
C VAL A 708 -21.32 11.03 50.08
N ARG A 709 -20.71 12.20 49.96
CA ARG A 709 -21.03 13.23 48.94
C ARG A 709 -19.84 13.42 48.00
N LYS A 710 -20.08 13.37 46.68
CA LYS A 710 -19.08 13.77 45.66
C LYS A 710 -19.30 15.24 45.31
N GLY A 711 -18.31 16.10 45.60
CA GLY A 711 -18.30 17.51 45.21
C GLY A 711 -18.03 17.69 43.71
N ALA A 712 -18.30 18.89 43.18
CA ALA A 712 -18.10 19.23 41.77
C ALA A 712 -16.63 19.10 41.32
N ASP A 713 -15.69 19.27 42.25
CA ASP A 713 -14.23 19.18 42.01
C ASP A 713 -13.70 17.73 42.10
N GLY A 714 -14.58 16.74 42.24
CA GLY A 714 -14.20 15.32 42.38
C GLY A 714 -13.78 14.90 43.80
N VAL A 715 -13.74 15.84 44.75
CA VAL A 715 -13.47 15.58 46.17
C VAL A 715 -14.68 14.91 46.82
N VAL A 716 -14.47 13.78 47.50
CA VAL A 716 -15.52 13.08 48.25
C VAL A 716 -15.48 13.48 49.72
N ALA A 717 -16.58 14.03 50.21
CA ALA A 717 -16.79 14.37 51.61
C ALA A 717 -17.56 13.25 52.31
N LEU A 718 -17.09 12.88 53.50
CA LEU A 718 -17.73 11.90 54.38
C LEU A 718 -18.31 12.63 55.61
N GLU A 719 -19.62 12.77 55.67
CA GLU A 719 -20.36 13.49 56.71
C GLU A 719 -21.07 12.48 57.64
N GLY A 720 -20.90 12.58 58.96
CA GLY A 720 -21.55 11.70 59.92
C GLY A 720 -20.90 11.70 61.31
N PRO A 721 -21.54 11.11 62.33
CA PRO A 721 -20.96 10.96 63.66
C PRO A 721 -19.77 9.99 63.63
N LEU A 722 -18.74 10.28 64.43
CA LEU A 722 -17.54 9.44 64.56
C LEU A 722 -17.87 8.14 65.32
N CYS A 723 -18.35 7.12 64.60
CA CYS A 723 -18.65 5.79 65.11
C CYS A 723 -17.81 4.69 64.42
N GLU A 724 -17.89 3.44 64.87
CA GLU A 724 -17.17 2.33 64.25
C GLU A 724 -17.54 2.18 62.76
N THR A 725 -18.81 2.38 62.42
CA THR A 725 -19.30 2.41 61.04
C THR A 725 -18.64 3.53 60.22
N TYR A 726 -18.37 4.69 60.81
CA TYR A 726 -17.69 5.80 60.13
C TYR A 726 -16.27 5.41 59.70
N TYR A 727 -15.52 4.76 60.58
CA TYR A 727 -14.17 4.30 60.27
C TYR A 727 -14.16 3.13 59.26
N LYS A 728 -15.16 2.24 59.31
CA LYS A 728 -15.33 1.18 58.31
C LYS A 728 -15.66 1.74 56.92
N VAL A 729 -16.66 2.61 56.82
CA VAL A 729 -17.02 3.29 55.55
C VAL A 729 -15.82 4.07 55.02
N ARG A 730 -15.12 4.82 55.89
CA ARG A 730 -13.89 5.55 55.56
C ARG A 730 -12.84 4.60 54.97
N SER A 731 -12.54 3.47 55.63
CA SER A 731 -11.54 2.52 55.16
C SER A 731 -11.89 1.93 53.80
N ILE A 732 -13.17 1.64 53.54
CA ILE A 732 -13.63 1.10 52.26
C ILE A 732 -13.51 2.14 51.15
N VAL A 733 -13.86 3.40 51.43
CA VAL A 733 -13.72 4.51 50.49
C VAL A 733 -12.25 4.79 50.18
N TYR A 734 -11.37 4.82 51.19
CA TYR A 734 -9.92 4.97 50.98
C TYR A 734 -9.32 3.78 50.21
N GLY A 735 -9.81 2.56 50.44
CA GLY A 735 -9.40 1.37 49.68
C GLY A 735 -9.81 1.37 48.21
N GLN A 736 -10.65 2.32 47.76
CA GLN A 736 -10.93 2.53 46.34
C GLN A 736 -9.90 3.44 45.64
N TYR A 737 -9.07 4.14 46.41
CA TYR A 737 -7.94 4.91 45.88
C TYR A 737 -6.67 4.06 45.90
N ALA A 738 -5.80 4.27 44.92
CA ALA A 738 -4.38 3.96 45.11
C ALA A 738 -3.74 5.18 45.77
N ILE A 739 -3.27 5.00 47.00
CA ILE A 739 -2.69 6.06 47.83
C ILE A 739 -1.18 5.88 47.79
N VAL A 740 -0.58 6.51 46.79
CA VAL A 740 0.85 6.40 46.53
C VAL A 740 1.58 7.44 47.33
#